data_AF-A0A819X3T5-F1
#
_entry.id   AF-A0A819X3T5-F1
#
_cell.length_a   1.000
_cell.length_b   1.000
_cell.length_c   1.000
_cell.angle_alpha   90.00
_cell.angle_beta   90.00
_cell.angle_gamma   90.00
#
_symmetry.space_group_name_H-M   'P 1'
#
loop_
_entity.id
_entity.type
_entity.pdbx_description
1 polymer ?
#
loop_
_entity_poly.entity_id
_entity_poly.type
_entity_poly.pdbx_seq_one_letter_code
_entity_poly.pdbx_strand_id
1 'polypeptide(L)'
;NYEDIATFLNVKREGLFHFDNSYRPVPLEQQYIGITEKKAIKRFQIMNDLVYDKVMEHAGKNQVLIFLHSRKETGKTARAIRDACLEKDTIGAFLKDGSASQEILRTEAEQTKNLELKDLFPYSFAIHHAGMNRADRTLVEDLFAERHIQILVSTATLAWGVNLPAHTVIIKGTQVYNPEKGRWTELGALDVMQMLGRAGRPQYDTRGQGILITSHSELQYYLSLMNQQLPIESQMISKLVDNLNAEIVLGTVQNIREAAEWLSYTYLYVRMIKEPQLYGVSNESLLVDKYLLQRRLDLIHSAAIQLDKSHLIRYDRKTGNFQVTEHGRIASHYYCTHETIAMYNQLLKPTLSEIDLFRIFSLSSEFRHLTVREEEKIELQKLLERVPIPVKESIDEPSAKINVLLQAYISQLKLDGFALMADMVYITQSAGRLMRAIYEMVLQRGWAQLVDKTLSLSKMIDKRMWQSMCPLRQFKKIPEEIIRKIEKKNLSWDRFYDLDAHEIGELVRAPKVGKTIYKYIHHIPKLELSVHVLPITRSTLKIELTITPDFQWDDKIHGMAEPFWILVEDVDSEILLHHEYFLLKKKYCEDEHYVKFFVPVFETLPPQYFIRVISDKWIASETQVAVSFRHLILPEKHPAPTELLDLQPLPVNALRNSKYEDLYNFKFFNGIQTQVFNTLYNTDDNVFLGASTGSGKTICAEFAILRLFSNEKLKENPEPKCVYVTPKEELAEIVRQDWDRRFATIGRKVVMLTGETATDLKLIAKGHIIISTPEKWDILSRRWKQRKNVQNVNLFMVDDLHVIGSDDGPVLEVICSRMRYMSSQIGRNIRIGFNMTHNASRLIAMAKPVYQAINRHSSNHPVIVFVPSRKLSRMTAIDILTFAAAEQKQDRFLHISTNEIEPFTKELEDQTLKETVLRGVAYLHEGLNHKDRTIIEELYTAGALQVCIVSRSMLWTLNLFSYFVIIMDTQYYNG
;
A
#
# COMPACT_ATOMS: atom_id res chain seq x y z
N ASN A 1 3.01 37.66 -8.79
CA ASN A 1 3.33 36.77 -7.64
C ASN A 1 4.46 35.77 -7.92
N TYR A 2 5.32 35.94 -8.94
CA TYR A 2 6.38 34.95 -9.21
C TYR A 2 7.43 34.88 -8.09
N GLU A 3 7.71 36.00 -7.40
CA GLU A 3 8.56 36.04 -6.20
C GLU A 3 7.98 35.23 -5.03
N ASP A 4 6.65 35.13 -4.92
CA ASP A 4 5.98 34.34 -3.89
C ASP A 4 6.09 32.84 -4.19
N ILE A 5 6.06 32.48 -5.48
CA ILE A 5 6.32 31.10 -5.94
C ILE A 5 7.79 30.74 -5.69
N ALA A 6 8.72 31.66 -5.96
CA ALA A 6 10.13 31.49 -5.63
C ALA A 6 10.34 31.28 -4.12
N THR A 7 9.63 32.07 -3.29
CA THR A 7 9.63 31.92 -1.82
C THR A 7 9.12 30.53 -1.40
N PHE A 8 7.98 30.09 -1.95
CA PHE A 8 7.39 28.77 -1.68
C PHE A 8 8.31 27.61 -2.10
N LEU A 9 9.02 27.75 -3.21
CA LEU A 9 9.99 26.74 -3.69
C LEU A 9 11.39 26.88 -3.05
N ASN A 10 11.57 27.75 -2.05
CA ASN A 10 12.86 28.09 -1.41
C ASN A 10 13.96 28.51 -2.41
N VAL A 11 13.58 29.12 -3.53
CA VAL A 11 14.49 29.60 -4.58
C VAL A 11 15.14 30.91 -4.13
N LYS A 12 16.48 30.88 -3.98
CA LYS A 12 17.29 32.09 -3.75
C LYS A 12 17.18 33.06 -4.94
N ARG A 13 17.36 34.35 -4.70
CA ARG A 13 17.29 35.42 -5.73
C ARG A 13 18.20 35.16 -6.94
N GLU A 14 19.36 34.53 -6.73
CA GLU A 14 20.32 34.13 -7.78
C GLU A 14 19.76 33.07 -8.76
N GLY A 15 18.80 32.26 -8.30
CA GLY A 15 18.11 31.25 -9.12
C GLY A 15 16.75 31.72 -9.65
N LEU A 16 16.36 32.98 -9.40
CA LEU A 16 15.07 33.53 -9.83
C LEU A 16 15.21 34.25 -11.16
N PHE A 17 14.79 33.58 -12.23
CA PHE A 17 14.75 34.14 -13.59
C PHE A 17 13.31 34.46 -13.98
N HIS A 18 13.05 35.70 -14.36
CA HIS A 18 11.76 36.16 -14.89
C HIS A 18 11.96 36.84 -16.24
N PHE A 19 11.56 36.15 -17.31
CA PHE A 19 11.58 36.68 -18.66
C PHE A 19 10.18 37.18 -19.01
N ASP A 20 10.06 38.43 -19.45
CA ASP A 20 8.78 38.98 -19.89
C ASP A 20 8.41 38.52 -21.32
N ASN A 21 7.26 38.98 -21.82
CA ASN A 21 6.77 38.62 -23.15
C ASN A 21 7.68 39.05 -24.32
N SER A 22 8.66 39.95 -24.12
CA SER A 22 9.61 40.35 -25.16
C SER A 22 10.64 39.26 -25.50
N TYR A 23 10.89 38.33 -24.57
CA TYR A 23 11.78 37.18 -24.78
C TYR A 23 11.12 36.01 -25.55
N ARG A 24 9.87 36.18 -26.00
CA ARG A 24 9.19 35.16 -26.81
C ARG A 24 9.93 35.00 -28.16
N PRO A 25 10.33 33.77 -28.55
CA PRO A 25 11.26 33.55 -29.68
C PRO A 25 10.70 33.96 -31.05
N VAL A 26 9.38 34.14 -31.14
CA VAL A 26 8.72 34.90 -32.20
C VAL A 26 7.79 35.91 -31.49
N PRO A 27 7.88 37.23 -31.75
CA PRO A 27 6.96 38.21 -31.17
C PRO A 27 5.50 37.87 -31.47
N LEU A 28 4.61 38.06 -30.49
CA LEU A 28 3.19 37.73 -30.62
C LEU A 28 2.33 38.98 -30.70
N GLU A 29 1.74 39.21 -31.87
CA GLU A 29 0.66 40.18 -32.06
C GLU A 29 -0.65 39.57 -31.55
N GLN A 30 -1.35 40.27 -30.64
CA GLN A 30 -2.50 39.74 -29.93
C GLN A 30 -3.78 40.53 -30.28
N GLN A 31 -4.84 39.83 -30.68
CA GLN A 31 -6.13 40.44 -31.02
C GLN A 31 -7.26 39.81 -30.22
N TYR A 32 -7.95 40.62 -29.41
CA TYR A 32 -9.02 40.18 -28.53
C TYR A 32 -10.37 40.68 -29.05
N ILE A 33 -11.31 39.78 -29.33
CA ILE A 33 -12.60 40.09 -29.93
C ILE A 33 -13.71 39.68 -28.96
N GLY A 34 -14.19 40.65 -28.18
CA GLY A 34 -15.24 40.46 -27.17
C GLY A 34 -16.65 40.70 -27.73
N ILE A 35 -17.39 39.62 -28.00
CA ILE A 35 -18.77 39.70 -28.53
C ILE A 35 -19.72 40.20 -27.44
N THR A 36 -20.50 41.24 -27.77
CA THR A 36 -21.45 41.92 -26.87
C THR A 36 -22.89 41.40 -26.97
N GLU A 37 -23.26 40.68 -28.04
CA GLU A 37 -24.57 40.06 -28.22
C GLU A 37 -24.82 38.96 -27.19
N LYS A 38 -25.97 39.04 -26.52
CA LYS A 38 -26.39 38.14 -25.43
C LYS A 38 -27.20 36.95 -25.94
N LYS A 39 -27.87 37.07 -27.09
CA LYS A 39 -28.68 35.99 -27.69
C LYS A 39 -27.77 34.91 -28.27
N ALA A 40 -27.71 33.75 -27.62
CA ALA A 40 -26.75 32.68 -27.91
C ALA A 40 -26.68 32.27 -29.40
N ILE A 41 -27.82 32.19 -30.11
CA ILE A 41 -27.87 31.83 -31.54
C ILE A 41 -27.17 32.89 -32.39
N LYS A 42 -27.50 34.18 -32.21
CA LYS A 42 -26.83 35.29 -32.91
C LYS A 42 -25.36 35.38 -32.53
N ARG A 43 -25.02 35.19 -31.25
CA ARG A 43 -23.64 35.16 -30.75
C ARG A 43 -22.82 34.06 -31.44
N PHE A 44 -23.41 32.90 -31.72
CA PHE A 44 -22.77 31.81 -32.46
C PHE A 44 -22.62 32.13 -33.96
N GLN A 45 -23.62 32.75 -34.59
CA GLN A 45 -23.52 33.22 -35.99
C GLN A 45 -22.37 34.24 -36.15
N ILE A 46 -22.41 35.32 -35.36
CA ILE A 46 -21.36 36.36 -35.31
C ILE A 46 -19.97 35.74 -35.06
N MET A 47 -19.87 34.70 -34.22
CA MET A 47 -18.61 34.00 -33.96
C MET A 47 -18.11 33.18 -35.17
N ASN A 48 -18.99 32.66 -36.03
CA ASN A 48 -18.58 32.02 -37.28
C ASN A 48 -18.15 33.08 -38.31
N ASP A 49 -18.91 34.18 -38.43
CA ASP A 49 -18.62 35.28 -39.34
C ASP A 49 -17.24 35.90 -39.04
N LEU A 50 -16.97 36.21 -37.76
CA LEU A 50 -15.67 36.71 -37.29
C LEU A 50 -14.52 35.72 -37.57
N VAL A 51 -14.75 34.41 -37.49
CA VAL A 51 -13.71 33.42 -37.84
C VAL A 51 -13.48 33.38 -39.35
N TYR A 52 -14.53 33.46 -40.17
CA TYR A 52 -14.39 33.56 -41.62
C TYR A 52 -13.56 34.79 -42.01
N ASP A 53 -13.90 35.97 -41.47
CA ASP A 53 -13.19 37.22 -41.77
C ASP A 53 -11.71 37.15 -41.35
N LYS A 54 -11.42 36.60 -40.17
CA LYS A 54 -10.04 36.43 -39.66
C LYS A 54 -9.25 35.32 -40.34
N VAL A 55 -9.91 34.33 -40.94
CA VAL A 55 -9.26 33.40 -41.87
C VAL A 55 -8.93 34.10 -43.20
N MET A 56 -9.83 34.96 -43.70
CA MET A 56 -9.65 35.69 -44.96
C MET A 56 -8.52 36.74 -44.92
N GLU A 57 -8.27 37.38 -43.78
CA GLU A 57 -7.10 38.26 -43.60
C GLU A 57 -5.75 37.56 -43.92
N HIS A 58 -5.71 36.23 -43.74
CA HIS A 58 -4.53 35.38 -43.90
C HIS A 58 -4.54 34.46 -45.13
N ALA A 59 -5.66 34.36 -45.85
CA ALA A 59 -5.80 33.50 -47.01
C ALA A 59 -4.68 33.73 -48.04
N GLY A 60 -4.06 32.63 -48.51
CA GLY A 60 -2.95 32.64 -49.46
C GLY A 60 -1.61 33.18 -48.95
N LYS A 61 -1.52 33.62 -47.70
CA LYS A 61 -0.32 34.21 -47.08
C LYS A 61 0.25 33.30 -45.99
N ASN A 62 -0.61 32.90 -45.04
CA ASN A 62 -0.23 32.36 -43.75
C ASN A 62 -1.12 31.19 -43.35
N GLN A 63 -0.53 30.14 -42.78
CA GLN A 63 -1.29 29.03 -42.19
C GLN A 63 -2.03 29.50 -40.91
N VAL A 64 -3.25 29.01 -40.74
CA VAL A 64 -4.14 29.33 -39.62
C VAL A 64 -4.51 28.05 -38.86
N LEU A 65 -4.28 28.06 -37.55
CA LEU A 65 -4.67 26.99 -36.62
C LEU A 65 -5.83 27.47 -35.73
N ILE A 66 -6.99 26.82 -35.85
CA ILE A 66 -8.22 27.22 -35.15
C ILE A 66 -8.51 26.23 -34.01
N PHE A 67 -8.56 26.73 -32.77
CA PHE A 67 -8.84 25.91 -31.58
C PHE A 67 -10.31 25.98 -31.14
N LEU A 68 -10.82 24.81 -30.74
CA LEU A 68 -12.21 24.52 -30.34
C LEU A 68 -12.29 23.55 -29.15
N HIS A 69 -13.47 23.46 -28.55
CA HIS A 69 -13.69 22.69 -27.31
C HIS A 69 -14.47 21.38 -27.53
N SER A 70 -14.90 21.10 -28.77
CA SER A 70 -15.63 19.87 -29.11
C SER A 70 -15.15 19.21 -30.39
N ARG A 71 -14.96 17.88 -30.32
CA ARG A 71 -14.63 17.00 -31.47
C ARG A 71 -15.72 16.98 -32.55
N LYS A 72 -16.96 17.36 -32.21
CA LYS A 72 -18.09 17.47 -33.16
C LYS A 72 -18.16 18.88 -33.76
N GLU A 73 -17.42 19.84 -33.20
CA GLU A 73 -17.34 21.22 -33.71
C GLU A 73 -16.13 21.43 -34.64
N THR A 74 -15.06 20.63 -34.55
CA THR A 74 -13.93 20.66 -35.51
C THR A 74 -14.40 20.40 -36.94
N GLY A 75 -15.08 19.28 -37.20
CA GLY A 75 -15.65 18.97 -38.51
C GLY A 75 -16.69 20.01 -38.97
N LYS A 76 -17.56 20.46 -38.06
CA LYS A 76 -18.57 21.50 -38.37
C LYS A 76 -17.95 22.86 -38.72
N THR A 77 -16.95 23.32 -38.00
CA THR A 77 -16.33 24.64 -38.22
C THR A 77 -15.45 24.61 -39.46
N ALA A 78 -14.69 23.53 -39.70
CA ALA A 78 -13.90 23.38 -40.93
C ALA A 78 -14.80 23.41 -42.18
N ARG A 79 -15.92 22.66 -42.17
CA ARG A 79 -16.93 22.74 -43.23
C ARG A 79 -17.57 24.11 -43.33
N ALA A 80 -18.07 24.69 -42.23
CA ALA A 80 -18.73 26.00 -42.27
C ALA A 80 -17.84 27.12 -42.83
N ILE A 81 -16.53 27.09 -42.56
CA ILE A 81 -15.59 28.03 -43.19
C ILE A 81 -15.45 27.73 -44.68
N ARG A 82 -15.15 26.48 -45.07
CA ARG A 82 -15.05 26.06 -46.49
C ARG A 82 -16.32 26.41 -47.29
N ASP A 83 -17.49 26.11 -46.75
CA ASP A 83 -18.78 26.31 -47.38
C ASP A 83 -19.05 27.81 -47.60
N ALA A 84 -18.71 28.66 -46.62
CA ALA A 84 -18.72 30.12 -46.79
C ALA A 84 -17.66 30.64 -47.77
N CYS A 85 -16.53 29.93 -47.95
CA CYS A 85 -15.53 30.25 -48.99
C CYS A 85 -16.00 29.87 -50.39
N LEU A 86 -16.84 28.83 -50.52
CA LEU A 86 -17.48 28.43 -51.77
C LEU A 86 -18.64 29.37 -52.12
N GLU A 87 -19.47 29.75 -51.14
CA GLU A 87 -20.58 30.71 -51.31
C GLU A 87 -20.10 32.12 -51.73
N LYS A 88 -18.93 32.53 -51.26
CA LYS A 88 -18.33 33.86 -51.54
C LYS A 88 -17.24 33.84 -52.62
N ASP A 89 -17.03 32.70 -53.30
CA ASP A 89 -16.02 32.48 -54.34
C ASP A 89 -14.57 32.90 -53.95
N THR A 90 -14.19 32.62 -52.70
CA THR A 90 -12.86 32.92 -52.13
C THR A 90 -11.97 31.69 -51.98
N ILE A 91 -12.45 30.49 -52.30
CA ILE A 91 -11.75 29.23 -52.04
C ILE A 91 -10.37 29.13 -52.73
N GLY A 92 -10.21 29.69 -53.93
CA GLY A 92 -8.95 29.73 -54.68
C GLY A 92 -7.85 30.58 -54.03
N ALA A 93 -8.15 31.32 -52.95
CA ALA A 93 -7.14 32.05 -52.20
C ALA A 93 -6.22 31.12 -51.38
N PHE A 94 -6.69 29.94 -50.94
CA PHE A 94 -5.90 29.02 -50.10
C PHE A 94 -4.96 28.11 -50.91
N LEU A 95 -5.35 27.78 -52.14
CA LEU A 95 -4.68 26.78 -52.95
C LEU A 95 -4.64 27.24 -54.41
N LYS A 96 -3.43 27.37 -54.98
CA LYS A 96 -3.27 27.75 -56.38
C LYS A 96 -3.49 26.54 -57.28
N ASP A 97 -4.27 26.71 -58.34
CA ASP A 97 -4.51 25.65 -59.32
C ASP A 97 -3.21 25.20 -60.01
N GLY A 98 -3.06 23.89 -60.16
CA GLY A 98 -1.84 23.26 -60.69
C GLY A 98 -0.65 23.26 -59.73
N SER A 99 -0.82 23.65 -58.46
CA SER A 99 0.26 23.57 -57.47
C SER A 99 0.52 22.12 -57.01
N ALA A 100 1.78 21.78 -56.71
CA ALA A 100 2.15 20.44 -56.22
C ALA A 100 1.37 20.05 -54.96
N SER A 101 1.08 21.01 -54.07
CA SER A 101 0.22 20.80 -52.89
C SER A 101 -1.18 20.29 -53.24
N GLN A 102 -1.77 20.72 -54.36
CA GLN A 102 -3.11 20.30 -54.78
C GLN A 102 -3.15 18.81 -55.18
N GLU A 103 -2.11 18.34 -55.89
CA GLU A 103 -1.99 16.93 -56.30
C GLU A 103 -1.68 16.02 -55.09
N ILE A 104 -0.79 16.46 -54.20
CA ILE A 104 -0.47 15.75 -52.94
C ILE A 104 -1.73 15.63 -52.06
N LEU A 105 -2.43 16.74 -51.81
CA LEU A 105 -3.66 16.73 -51.00
C LEU A 105 -4.77 15.87 -51.62
N ARG A 106 -4.92 15.85 -52.95
CA ARG A 106 -5.88 14.96 -53.62
C ARG A 106 -5.50 13.49 -53.43
N THR A 107 -4.22 13.16 -53.62
CA THR A 107 -3.70 11.79 -53.47
C THR A 107 -3.86 11.26 -52.05
N GLU A 108 -3.58 12.10 -51.04
CA GLU A 108 -3.77 11.74 -49.63
C GLU A 108 -5.25 11.74 -49.20
N ALA A 109 -6.11 12.56 -49.82
CA ALA A 109 -7.56 12.48 -49.64
C ALA A 109 -8.13 11.16 -50.15
N GLU A 110 -7.56 10.60 -51.23
CA GLU A 110 -8.00 9.30 -51.74
C GLU A 110 -7.61 8.14 -50.82
N GLN A 111 -6.39 8.15 -50.28
CA GLN A 111 -5.88 7.15 -49.33
C GLN A 111 -6.52 7.23 -47.93
N THR A 112 -6.91 8.43 -47.50
CA THR A 112 -7.43 8.69 -46.15
C THR A 112 -8.78 8.01 -45.90
N LYS A 113 -8.86 7.26 -44.79
CA LYS A 113 -10.07 6.51 -44.38
C LYS A 113 -11.11 7.35 -43.65
N ASN A 114 -10.73 8.54 -43.17
CA ASN A 114 -11.64 9.46 -42.50
C ASN A 114 -12.42 10.31 -43.53
N LEU A 115 -13.73 10.10 -43.61
CA LEU A 115 -14.64 10.81 -44.51
C LEU A 115 -14.59 12.33 -44.31
N GLU A 116 -14.41 12.83 -43.08
CA GLU A 116 -14.32 14.28 -42.83
C GLU A 116 -13.02 14.89 -43.34
N LEU A 117 -11.91 14.15 -43.39
CA LEU A 117 -10.67 14.64 -44.00
C LEU A 117 -10.74 14.60 -45.53
N LYS A 118 -11.32 13.53 -46.10
CA LYS A 118 -11.50 13.38 -47.55
C LYS A 118 -12.35 14.50 -48.17
N ASP A 119 -13.28 15.03 -47.40
CA ASP A 119 -14.16 16.16 -47.72
C ASP A 119 -13.47 17.55 -47.59
N LEU A 120 -12.33 17.64 -46.91
CA LEU A 120 -11.65 18.90 -46.57
C LEU A 120 -10.27 19.08 -47.25
N PHE A 121 -9.49 18.00 -47.36
CA PHE A 121 -8.13 18.02 -47.93
C PHE A 121 -8.04 18.67 -49.33
N PRO A 122 -8.93 18.41 -50.31
CA PRO A 122 -8.86 19.03 -51.64
C PRO A 122 -8.88 20.57 -51.64
N TYR A 123 -9.33 21.18 -50.53
CA TYR A 123 -9.46 22.62 -50.35
C TYR A 123 -8.36 23.24 -49.48
N SER A 124 -7.36 22.46 -49.05
CA SER A 124 -6.35 22.86 -48.05
C SER A 124 -6.89 23.04 -46.61
N PHE A 125 -8.04 22.41 -46.30
CA PHE A 125 -8.61 22.35 -44.96
C PHE A 125 -8.34 20.98 -44.31
N ALA A 126 -8.18 20.95 -42.99
CA ALA A 126 -8.07 19.72 -42.22
C ALA A 126 -8.64 19.85 -40.79
N ILE A 127 -8.88 18.71 -40.15
CA ILE A 127 -9.26 18.63 -38.73
C ILE A 127 -8.28 17.79 -37.93
N HIS A 128 -8.13 18.07 -36.64
CA HIS A 128 -7.33 17.25 -35.74
C HIS A 128 -7.93 17.15 -34.33
N HIS A 129 -8.27 15.94 -33.89
CA HIS A 129 -8.70 15.69 -32.52
C HIS A 129 -8.40 14.25 -32.09
N ALA A 130 -8.24 14.03 -30.77
CA ALA A 130 -7.92 12.73 -30.18
C ALA A 130 -8.98 11.61 -30.40
N GLY A 131 -10.05 11.88 -31.15
CA GLY A 131 -11.02 10.87 -31.62
C GLY A 131 -10.68 10.24 -32.98
N MET A 132 -9.71 10.80 -33.71
CA MET A 132 -9.23 10.28 -34.99
C MET A 132 -8.16 9.19 -34.79
N ASN A 133 -8.02 8.30 -35.78
CA ASN A 133 -6.97 7.27 -35.76
C ASN A 133 -5.58 7.92 -35.68
N ARG A 134 -4.58 7.16 -35.21
CA ARG A 134 -3.21 7.68 -35.09
C ARG A 134 -2.60 8.01 -36.45
N ALA A 135 -2.82 7.16 -37.46
CA ALA A 135 -2.35 7.40 -38.83
C ALA A 135 -2.95 8.69 -39.41
N ASP A 136 -4.27 8.83 -39.39
CA ASP A 136 -4.99 10.04 -39.86
C ASP A 136 -4.50 11.32 -39.16
N ARG A 137 -4.09 11.24 -37.89
CA ARG A 137 -3.54 12.39 -37.15
C ARG A 137 -2.11 12.74 -37.55
N THR A 138 -1.22 11.75 -37.64
CA THR A 138 0.16 11.97 -38.08
C THR A 138 0.20 12.50 -39.52
N LEU A 139 -0.64 11.97 -40.42
CA LEU A 139 -0.79 12.52 -41.78
C LEU A 139 -1.20 14.01 -41.79
N VAL A 140 -2.11 14.43 -40.89
CA VAL A 140 -2.50 15.84 -40.74
C VAL A 140 -1.39 16.69 -40.10
N GLU A 141 -0.63 16.11 -39.17
CA GLU A 141 0.53 16.76 -38.54
C GLU A 141 1.64 17.04 -39.58
N ASP A 142 1.96 16.04 -40.40
CA ASP A 142 2.99 16.09 -41.45
C ASP A 142 2.57 17.06 -42.59
N LEU A 143 1.38 16.89 -43.18
CA LEU A 143 0.88 17.76 -44.25
C LEU A 143 0.71 19.24 -43.82
N PHE A 144 0.57 19.51 -42.53
CA PHE A 144 0.56 20.88 -42.00
C PHE A 144 1.98 21.41 -41.77
N ALA A 145 2.92 20.57 -41.29
CA ALA A 145 4.33 20.95 -41.17
C ALA A 145 4.97 21.28 -42.53
N GLU A 146 4.65 20.49 -43.56
CA GLU A 146 5.08 20.69 -44.96
C GLU A 146 4.35 21.85 -45.68
N ARG A 147 3.40 22.52 -44.99
CA ARG A 147 2.60 23.66 -45.48
C ARG A 147 1.64 23.35 -46.62
N HIS A 148 1.31 22.07 -46.86
CA HIS A 148 0.27 21.71 -47.82
C HIS A 148 -1.12 22.14 -47.32
N ILE A 149 -1.42 21.94 -46.03
CA ILE A 149 -2.66 22.42 -45.38
C ILE A 149 -2.49 23.89 -44.93
N GLN A 150 -3.39 24.77 -45.37
CA GLN A 150 -3.47 26.16 -44.90
C GLN A 150 -4.30 26.31 -43.63
N ILE A 151 -5.46 25.63 -43.54
CA ILE A 151 -6.41 25.79 -42.43
C ILE A 151 -6.56 24.48 -41.65
N LEU A 152 -6.09 24.47 -40.40
CA LEU A 152 -6.22 23.32 -39.50
C LEU A 152 -7.15 23.66 -38.34
N VAL A 153 -8.20 22.84 -38.13
CA VAL A 153 -9.20 23.05 -37.07
C VAL A 153 -9.11 21.95 -36.02
N SER A 154 -8.77 22.29 -34.78
CA SER A 154 -8.35 21.33 -33.76
C SER A 154 -8.94 21.54 -32.36
N THR A 155 -8.90 20.51 -31.53
CA THR A 155 -9.17 20.60 -30.09
C THR A 155 -7.91 20.90 -29.27
N ALA A 156 -8.06 21.48 -28.08
CA ALA A 156 -6.98 21.82 -27.12
C ALA A 156 -5.88 20.74 -26.95
N THR A 157 -6.24 19.46 -27.10
CA THR A 157 -5.32 18.31 -27.07
C THR A 157 -4.12 18.41 -28.02
N LEU A 158 -4.24 19.09 -29.17
CA LEU A 158 -3.09 19.29 -30.08
C LEU A 158 -2.06 20.24 -29.45
N ALA A 159 -2.50 21.33 -28.82
CA ALA A 159 -1.62 22.32 -28.20
C ALA A 159 -0.72 21.70 -27.12
N TRP A 160 -1.26 20.75 -26.35
CA TRP A 160 -0.52 19.97 -25.37
C TRP A 160 0.30 18.81 -25.97
N GLY A 161 -0.27 18.07 -26.92
CA GLY A 161 0.27 16.78 -27.37
C GLY A 161 1.28 16.82 -28.51
N VAL A 162 1.32 17.88 -29.33
CA VAL A 162 2.17 17.95 -30.54
C VAL A 162 2.82 19.34 -30.66
N ASN A 163 4.09 19.37 -31.05
CA ASN A 163 4.82 20.62 -31.29
C ASN A 163 4.57 21.18 -32.70
N LEU A 164 3.30 21.52 -33.00
CA LEU A 164 2.86 21.99 -34.32
C LEU A 164 2.48 23.49 -34.27
N PRO A 165 3.44 24.42 -34.46
CA PRO A 165 3.15 25.85 -34.54
C PRO A 165 2.58 26.27 -35.90
N ALA A 166 1.82 27.36 -35.91
CA ALA A 166 1.24 28.01 -37.10
C ALA A 166 1.52 29.51 -37.06
N HIS A 167 1.54 30.23 -38.18
CA HIS A 167 1.72 31.70 -38.16
C HIS A 167 0.61 32.36 -37.33
N THR A 168 -0.66 32.07 -37.67
CA THR A 168 -1.82 32.58 -36.96
C THR A 168 -2.51 31.47 -36.17
N VAL A 169 -2.88 31.76 -34.92
CA VAL A 169 -3.77 30.93 -34.11
C VAL A 169 -5.05 31.69 -33.82
N ILE A 170 -6.21 31.03 -33.95
CA ILE A 170 -7.53 31.57 -33.61
C ILE A 170 -8.19 30.69 -32.55
N ILE A 171 -8.49 31.23 -31.38
CA ILE A 171 -9.34 30.58 -30.37
C ILE A 171 -10.78 31.03 -30.62
N LYS A 172 -11.62 30.14 -31.17
CA LYS A 172 -13.03 30.43 -31.46
C LYS A 172 -13.88 30.08 -30.24
N GLY A 173 -14.21 31.09 -29.45
CA GLY A 173 -14.96 30.94 -28.21
C GLY A 173 -14.09 30.38 -27.09
N THR A 174 -14.44 30.73 -25.86
CA THR A 174 -13.67 30.35 -24.65
C THR A 174 -14.48 29.52 -23.66
N GLN A 175 -15.69 29.08 -24.04
CA GLN A 175 -16.60 28.34 -23.15
C GLN A 175 -16.44 26.83 -23.36
N VAL A 176 -16.01 26.11 -22.32
CA VAL A 176 -15.87 24.65 -22.28
C VAL A 176 -16.88 24.06 -21.31
N TYR A 177 -17.43 22.89 -21.62
CA TYR A 177 -18.29 22.18 -20.67
C TYR A 177 -17.43 21.46 -19.62
N ASN A 178 -17.65 21.75 -18.34
CA ASN A 178 -16.91 21.15 -17.22
C ASN A 178 -17.84 20.25 -16.37
N PRO A 179 -17.70 18.91 -16.45
CA PRO A 179 -18.47 17.95 -15.66
C PRO A 179 -18.31 18.08 -14.14
N GLU A 180 -17.10 18.35 -13.63
CA GLU A 180 -16.82 18.54 -12.20
C GLU A 180 -17.67 19.67 -11.61
N LYS A 181 -18.02 20.67 -12.43
CA LYS A 181 -18.85 21.83 -12.06
C LYS A 181 -20.27 21.75 -12.62
N GLY A 182 -20.63 20.66 -13.32
CA GLY A 182 -21.92 20.41 -13.97
C GLY A 182 -22.36 21.46 -14.99
N ARG A 183 -21.47 22.34 -15.45
CA ARG A 183 -21.83 23.54 -16.22
C ARG A 183 -20.76 23.97 -17.21
N TRP A 184 -21.16 24.83 -18.14
CA TRP A 184 -20.22 25.57 -18.99
C TRP A 184 -19.42 26.56 -18.14
N THR A 185 -18.10 26.55 -18.33
CA THR A 185 -17.16 27.49 -17.71
C THR A 185 -16.21 28.03 -18.76
N GLU A 186 -15.54 29.12 -18.43
CA GLU A 186 -14.41 29.61 -19.21
C GLU A 186 -13.23 28.63 -19.21
N LEU A 187 -12.35 28.76 -20.21
CA LEU A 187 -11.13 27.97 -20.37
C LEU A 187 -10.18 28.16 -19.19
N GLY A 188 -9.37 27.13 -18.92
CA GLY A 188 -8.22 27.25 -18.03
C GLY A 188 -7.17 28.20 -18.59
N ALA A 189 -6.56 29.01 -17.73
CA ALA A 189 -5.45 29.90 -18.07
C ALA A 189 -4.32 29.16 -18.84
N LEU A 190 -4.01 27.94 -18.42
CA LEU A 190 -3.00 27.09 -19.06
C LEU A 190 -3.36 26.71 -20.50
N ASP A 191 -4.63 26.38 -20.79
CA ASP A 191 -5.06 26.02 -22.15
C ASP A 191 -4.94 27.21 -23.11
N VAL A 192 -5.36 28.41 -22.68
CA VAL A 192 -5.24 29.63 -23.52
C VAL A 192 -3.78 29.99 -23.77
N MET A 193 -2.93 29.96 -22.74
CA MET A 193 -1.49 30.21 -22.90
C MET A 193 -0.84 29.16 -23.81
N GLN A 194 -1.20 27.87 -23.67
CA GLN A 194 -0.65 26.80 -24.49
C GLN A 194 -1.13 26.85 -25.95
N MET A 195 -2.39 27.24 -26.20
CA MET A 195 -2.94 27.49 -27.54
C MET A 195 -2.23 28.68 -28.22
N LEU A 196 -2.18 29.84 -27.57
CA LEU A 196 -1.51 31.04 -28.11
C LEU A 196 0.03 30.88 -28.15
N GLY A 197 0.59 29.94 -27.38
CA GLY A 197 1.96 29.47 -27.51
C GLY A 197 2.28 28.83 -28.87
N ARG A 198 1.26 28.40 -29.65
CA ARG A 198 1.44 27.85 -31.01
C ARG A 198 1.49 28.90 -32.13
N ALA A 199 1.28 30.19 -31.83
CA ALA A 199 1.33 31.26 -32.83
C ALA A 199 2.77 31.72 -33.13
N GLY A 200 3.13 31.81 -34.41
CA GLY A 200 4.48 32.10 -34.90
C GLY A 200 5.39 30.87 -34.86
N ARG A 201 5.84 30.43 -36.03
CA ARG A 201 6.79 29.31 -36.22
C ARG A 201 8.23 29.84 -36.08
N PRO A 202 9.03 29.35 -35.11
CA PRO A 202 10.45 29.71 -35.02
C PRO A 202 11.19 29.50 -36.35
N GLN A 203 12.21 30.32 -36.62
CA GLN A 203 13.00 30.35 -37.86
C GLN A 203 12.24 30.73 -39.15
N TYR A 204 10.91 30.67 -39.17
CA TYR A 204 10.11 30.90 -40.38
C TYR A 204 9.28 32.20 -40.37
N ASP A 205 8.73 32.57 -39.21
CA ASP A 205 7.83 33.73 -39.08
C ASP A 205 8.53 34.85 -38.30
N THR A 206 8.41 36.10 -38.78
CA THR A 206 8.96 37.29 -38.11
C THR A 206 8.09 37.79 -36.95
N ARG A 207 6.79 37.47 -37.00
CA ARG A 207 5.80 37.63 -35.92
C ARG A 207 4.79 36.48 -36.01
N GLY A 208 4.24 36.08 -34.87
CA GLY A 208 3.04 35.24 -34.79
C GLY A 208 1.83 36.10 -34.48
N GLN A 209 0.64 35.64 -34.86
CA GLN A 209 -0.61 36.33 -34.57
C GLN A 209 -1.56 35.43 -33.76
N GLY A 210 -1.99 35.92 -32.59
CA GLY A 210 -2.91 35.22 -31.69
C GLY A 210 -4.23 35.95 -31.61
N ILE A 211 -5.30 35.35 -32.12
CA ILE A 211 -6.65 35.91 -32.13
C ILE A 211 -7.51 35.13 -31.13
N LEU A 212 -8.14 35.82 -30.18
CA LEU A 212 -9.00 35.22 -29.16
C LEU A 212 -10.40 35.83 -29.25
N ILE A 213 -11.39 35.00 -29.58
CA ILE A 213 -12.80 35.39 -29.71
C ILE A 213 -13.55 34.89 -28.47
N THR A 214 -14.14 35.81 -27.71
CA THR A 214 -14.74 35.53 -26.39
C THR A 214 -16.00 36.38 -26.16
N SER A 215 -16.68 36.22 -25.03
CA SER A 215 -17.70 37.17 -24.56
C SER A 215 -17.05 38.43 -24.01
N HIS A 216 -17.67 39.59 -24.25
CA HIS A 216 -17.12 40.89 -23.84
C HIS A 216 -16.84 41.01 -22.32
N SER A 217 -17.54 40.26 -21.47
CA SER A 217 -17.31 40.21 -20.01
C SER A 217 -15.93 39.64 -19.64
N GLU A 218 -15.44 38.64 -20.37
CA GLU A 218 -14.21 37.92 -20.04
C GLU A 218 -12.97 38.54 -20.71
N LEU A 219 -13.17 39.57 -21.54
CA LEU A 219 -12.11 40.23 -22.31
C LEU A 219 -10.97 40.71 -21.40
N GLN A 220 -11.31 41.31 -20.26
CA GLN A 220 -10.34 41.79 -19.26
C GLN A 220 -9.55 40.64 -18.61
N TYR A 221 -10.19 39.49 -18.37
CA TYR A 221 -9.51 38.32 -17.80
C TYR A 221 -8.42 37.80 -18.73
N TYR A 222 -8.75 37.60 -20.02
CA TYR A 222 -7.77 37.11 -21.00
C TYR A 222 -6.69 38.14 -21.33
N LEU A 223 -7.02 39.45 -21.35
CA LEU A 223 -6.04 40.53 -21.46
C LEU A 223 -5.05 40.51 -20.29
N SER A 224 -5.53 40.43 -19.05
CA SER A 224 -4.66 40.42 -17.87
C SER A 224 -3.86 39.12 -17.73
N LEU A 225 -4.41 37.97 -18.17
CA LEU A 225 -3.69 36.70 -18.25
C LEU A 225 -2.47 36.80 -19.17
N MET A 226 -2.68 37.14 -20.44
CA MET A 226 -1.62 37.10 -21.46
C MET A 226 -0.59 38.23 -21.32
N ASN A 227 -0.94 39.31 -20.62
CA ASN A 227 -0.04 40.45 -20.36
C ASN A 227 0.54 40.45 -18.93
N GLN A 228 0.63 39.29 -18.30
CA GLN A 228 1.33 39.06 -17.02
C GLN A 228 0.76 39.82 -15.79
N GLN A 229 -0.47 40.32 -15.90
CA GLN A 229 -1.16 41.09 -14.84
C GLN A 229 -1.98 40.21 -13.89
N LEU A 230 -2.34 38.98 -14.29
CA LEU A 230 -3.16 38.08 -13.48
C LEU A 230 -2.36 37.51 -12.28
N PRO A 231 -2.76 37.76 -11.02
CA PRO A 231 -2.10 37.18 -9.86
C PRO A 231 -2.31 35.67 -9.78
N ILE A 232 -1.29 34.94 -9.29
CA ILE A 232 -1.37 33.49 -9.09
C ILE A 232 -1.72 33.25 -7.61
N GLU A 233 -2.94 32.76 -7.34
CA GLU A 233 -3.49 32.63 -5.98
C GLU A 233 -3.76 31.19 -5.56
N SER A 234 -3.63 30.92 -4.26
CA SER A 234 -3.71 29.58 -3.70
C SER A 234 -5.15 29.12 -3.49
N GLN A 235 -5.53 28.02 -4.15
CA GLN A 235 -6.85 27.39 -4.00
C GLN A 235 -6.90 26.37 -2.84
N MET A 236 -5.80 26.20 -2.10
CA MET A 236 -5.60 25.10 -1.14
C MET A 236 -6.65 25.03 -0.02
N ILE A 237 -7.25 26.15 0.39
CA ILE A 237 -8.31 26.18 1.42
C ILE A 237 -9.44 25.18 1.09
N SER A 238 -9.84 25.10 -0.18
CA SER A 238 -10.90 24.20 -0.66
C SER A 238 -10.60 22.70 -0.51
N LYS A 239 -9.33 22.34 -0.29
CA LYS A 239 -8.84 20.96 -0.15
C LYS A 239 -8.00 20.73 1.12
N LEU A 240 -7.98 21.71 2.02
CA LEU A 240 -7.18 21.64 3.26
C LEU A 240 -7.54 20.42 4.12
N VAL A 241 -8.82 20.06 4.15
CA VAL A 241 -9.35 18.92 4.92
C VAL A 241 -8.81 17.59 4.39
N ASP A 242 -8.95 17.34 3.09
CA ASP A 242 -8.50 16.10 2.45
C ASP A 242 -6.96 15.98 2.46
N ASN A 243 -6.25 17.11 2.24
CA ASN A 243 -4.79 17.17 2.29
C ASN A 243 -4.22 16.95 3.71
N LEU A 244 -4.86 17.52 4.74
CA LEU A 244 -4.46 17.30 6.14
C LEU A 244 -4.64 15.82 6.53
N ASN A 245 -5.69 15.15 6.05
CA ASN A 245 -5.85 13.71 6.25
C ASN A 245 -4.70 12.92 5.63
N ALA A 246 -4.24 13.28 4.42
CA ALA A 246 -3.13 12.58 3.78
C ALA A 246 -1.83 12.64 4.62
N GLU A 247 -1.50 13.80 5.19
CA GLU A 247 -0.30 13.94 6.04
C GLU A 247 -0.42 13.23 7.40
N ILE A 248 -1.64 13.11 7.93
CA ILE A 248 -1.93 12.31 9.13
C ILE A 248 -1.85 10.80 8.82
N VAL A 249 -2.25 10.38 7.61
CA VAL A 249 -2.16 9.00 7.13
C VAL A 249 -0.71 8.58 6.87
N LEU A 250 0.09 9.45 6.23
CA LEU A 250 1.54 9.29 6.08
C LEU A 250 2.27 9.34 7.44
N GLY A 251 1.61 9.85 8.48
CA GLY A 251 2.20 10.05 9.80
C GLY A 251 3.22 11.18 9.85
N THR A 252 3.31 12.00 8.79
CA THR A 252 4.08 13.26 8.75
C THR A 252 3.67 14.15 9.92
N VAL A 253 2.34 14.33 10.05
CA VAL A 253 1.67 15.23 10.98
C VAL A 253 0.89 14.42 12.02
N GLN A 254 1.13 14.69 13.30
CA GLN A 254 0.61 13.90 14.42
C GLN A 254 -0.17 14.74 15.44
N ASN A 255 0.00 16.06 15.40
CA ASN A 255 -0.73 17.01 16.24
C ASN A 255 -0.94 18.37 15.53
N ILE A 256 -1.78 19.20 16.12
CA ILE A 256 -2.17 20.52 15.60
C ILE A 256 -0.97 21.48 15.40
N ARG A 257 0.14 21.32 16.14
CA ARG A 257 1.33 22.19 15.99
C ARG A 257 2.12 21.80 14.75
N GLU A 258 2.42 20.51 14.59
CA GLU A 258 3.04 19.96 13.37
C GLU A 258 2.20 20.24 12.12
N ALA A 259 0.87 20.18 12.22
CA ALA A 259 -0.03 20.54 11.14
C ALA A 259 0.04 22.04 10.79
N ALA A 260 0.15 22.92 11.79
CA ALA A 260 0.35 24.34 11.57
C ALA A 260 1.77 24.66 11.05
N GLU A 261 2.76 23.81 11.33
CA GLU A 261 4.10 23.90 10.74
C GLU A 261 4.12 23.41 9.28
N TRP A 262 3.51 22.25 8.99
CA TRP A 262 3.25 21.77 7.62
C TRP A 262 2.59 22.85 6.76
N LEU A 263 1.54 23.49 7.29
CA LEU A 263 0.82 24.56 6.60
C LEU A 263 1.73 25.77 6.29
N SER A 264 2.85 25.96 6.99
CA SER A 264 3.84 27.03 6.71
C SER A 264 4.70 26.77 5.47
N TYR A 265 4.86 25.51 5.03
CA TYR A 265 5.58 25.20 3.78
C TYR A 265 4.71 25.38 2.52
N THR A 266 3.47 25.87 2.66
CA THR A 266 2.50 25.93 1.56
C THR A 266 2.49 27.29 0.86
N TYR A 267 2.17 27.28 -0.44
CA TYR A 267 1.93 28.52 -1.19
C TYR A 267 0.75 29.34 -0.62
N LEU A 268 -0.20 28.69 0.08
CA LEU A 268 -1.26 29.38 0.82
C LEU A 268 -0.66 30.29 1.90
N TYR A 269 0.27 29.80 2.72
CA TYR A 269 0.88 30.60 3.79
C TYR A 269 1.64 31.81 3.24
N VAL A 270 2.43 31.64 2.17
CA VAL A 270 3.15 32.75 1.53
C VAL A 270 2.18 33.83 1.06
N ARG A 271 1.07 33.44 0.40
CA ARG A 271 0.05 34.39 -0.06
C ARG A 271 -0.78 35.01 1.07
N MET A 272 -1.05 34.29 2.17
CA MET A 272 -1.69 34.88 3.35
C MET A 272 -0.83 35.95 4.04
N ILE A 273 0.50 35.84 4.01
CA ILE A 273 1.40 36.89 4.53
C ILE A 273 1.49 38.06 3.55
N LYS A 274 1.56 37.79 2.24
CA LYS A 274 1.75 38.81 1.21
C LYS A 274 0.50 39.62 0.90
N GLU A 275 -0.68 39.01 1.00
CA GLU A 275 -1.98 39.60 0.64
C GLU A 275 -3.07 39.18 1.65
N PRO A 276 -2.94 39.57 2.94
CA PRO A 276 -3.76 39.03 4.03
C PRO A 276 -5.28 39.24 3.81
N GLN A 277 -5.66 40.38 3.24
CA GLN A 277 -7.07 40.76 3.06
C GLN A 277 -7.82 39.81 2.11
N LEU A 278 -7.16 39.34 1.05
CA LEU A 278 -7.72 38.38 0.08
C LEU A 278 -8.04 37.02 0.72
N TYR A 279 -7.31 36.64 1.78
CA TYR A 279 -7.50 35.39 2.52
C TYR A 279 -8.26 35.57 3.84
N GLY A 280 -8.94 36.71 4.00
CA GLY A 280 -9.79 37.00 5.16
C GLY A 280 -9.02 37.22 6.46
N VAL A 281 -7.81 37.77 6.38
CA VAL A 281 -6.99 38.18 7.53
C VAL A 281 -6.92 39.72 7.54
N SER A 282 -7.22 40.35 8.68
CA SER A 282 -7.10 41.81 8.79
C SER A 282 -5.66 42.24 9.01
N ASN A 283 -5.33 43.47 8.61
CA ASN A 283 -4.00 44.05 8.86
C ASN A 283 -3.70 44.14 10.37
N GLU A 284 -4.74 44.35 11.20
CA GLU A 284 -4.64 44.36 12.66
C GLU A 284 -4.26 42.97 13.21
N SER A 285 -4.86 41.89 12.70
CA SER A 285 -4.48 40.52 13.06
C SER A 285 -3.03 40.22 12.67
N LEU A 286 -2.54 40.72 11.53
CA LEU A 286 -1.15 40.54 11.11
C LEU A 286 -0.14 41.30 11.99
N LEU A 287 -0.54 42.42 12.62
CA LEU A 287 0.31 43.13 13.59
C LEU A 287 0.46 42.34 14.91
N VAL A 288 -0.57 41.59 15.31
CA VAL A 288 -0.54 40.74 16.52
C VAL A 288 0.12 39.39 16.24
N ASP A 289 -0.21 38.75 15.11
CA ASP A 289 0.27 37.43 14.69
C ASP A 289 1.08 37.54 13.38
N LYS A 290 2.28 38.13 13.49
CA LYS A 290 3.19 38.39 12.36
C LYS A 290 3.52 37.16 11.50
N TYR A 291 3.46 35.96 12.08
CA TYR A 291 3.76 34.69 11.41
C TYR A 291 2.51 33.84 11.16
N LEU A 292 1.31 34.41 11.36
CA LEU A 292 0.01 33.77 11.18
C LEU A 292 -0.11 32.40 11.88
N LEU A 293 0.58 32.21 13.00
CA LEU A 293 0.60 30.94 13.74
C LEU A 293 -0.78 30.60 14.30
N GLN A 294 -1.48 31.55 14.93
CA GLN A 294 -2.84 31.35 15.42
C GLN A 294 -3.79 31.11 14.24
N ARG A 295 -3.67 31.91 13.17
CA ARG A 295 -4.50 31.72 11.96
C ARG A 295 -4.29 30.34 11.32
N ARG A 296 -3.07 29.81 11.31
CA ARG A 296 -2.78 28.43 10.86
C ARG A 296 -3.38 27.40 11.82
N LEU A 297 -3.25 27.58 13.14
CA LEU A 297 -3.88 26.71 14.14
C LEU A 297 -5.41 26.68 13.98
N ASP A 298 -6.07 27.81 13.76
CA ASP A 298 -7.53 27.91 13.56
C ASP A 298 -8.01 27.16 12.30
N LEU A 299 -7.28 27.31 11.19
CA LEU A 299 -7.56 26.63 9.92
C LEU A 299 -7.41 25.11 10.07
N ILE A 300 -6.33 24.66 10.71
CA ILE A 300 -6.11 23.24 11.00
C ILE A 300 -7.15 22.70 11.98
N HIS A 301 -7.49 23.43 13.06
CA HIS A 301 -8.51 23.01 14.03
C HIS A 301 -9.87 22.79 13.35
N SER A 302 -10.24 23.72 12.45
CA SER A 302 -11.46 23.64 11.65
C SER A 302 -11.47 22.43 10.71
N ALA A 303 -10.33 22.10 10.08
CA ALA A 303 -10.18 20.93 9.23
C ALA A 303 -10.18 19.62 10.03
N ALA A 304 -9.48 19.56 11.16
CA ALA A 304 -9.43 18.41 12.05
C ALA A 304 -10.81 18.06 12.64
N ILE A 305 -11.62 19.05 12.99
CA ILE A 305 -13.01 18.84 13.41
C ILE A 305 -13.86 18.21 12.29
N GLN A 306 -13.63 18.58 11.02
CA GLN A 306 -14.35 17.97 9.89
C GLN A 306 -13.92 16.53 9.65
N LEU A 307 -12.63 16.20 9.79
CA LEU A 307 -12.11 14.83 9.70
C LEU A 307 -12.59 13.94 10.86
N ASP A 308 -12.62 14.46 12.08
CA ASP A 308 -13.08 13.79 13.30
C ASP A 308 -14.59 13.49 13.25
N LYS A 309 -15.40 14.48 12.84
CA LYS A 309 -16.84 14.33 12.55
C LYS A 309 -17.10 13.31 11.43
N SER A 310 -16.18 13.18 10.48
CA SER A 310 -16.26 12.22 9.36
C SER A 310 -15.67 10.85 9.69
N HIS A 311 -15.07 10.70 10.88
CA HIS A 311 -14.41 9.49 11.40
C HIS A 311 -13.15 9.05 10.62
N LEU A 312 -12.53 9.94 9.84
CA LEU A 312 -11.25 9.70 9.16
C LEU A 312 -10.05 9.79 10.12
N ILE A 313 -10.19 10.59 11.18
CA ILE A 313 -9.27 10.65 12.32
C ILE A 313 -10.08 10.57 13.62
N ARG A 314 -9.38 10.41 14.74
CA ARG A 314 -9.86 10.81 16.06
C ARG A 314 -9.00 11.98 16.52
N TYR A 315 -9.61 13.08 16.93
CA TYR A 315 -8.92 14.31 17.32
C TYR A 315 -9.15 14.64 18.80
N ASP A 316 -8.10 14.50 19.63
CA ASP A 316 -8.17 15.00 21.00
C ASP A 316 -7.90 16.51 21.04
N ARG A 317 -8.96 17.27 21.31
CA ARG A 317 -8.93 18.73 21.42
C ARG A 317 -8.14 19.23 22.63
N LYS A 318 -7.85 18.39 23.64
CA LYS A 318 -7.08 18.76 24.84
C LYS A 318 -5.57 18.68 24.60
N THR A 319 -5.07 17.54 24.11
CA THR A 319 -3.64 17.38 23.79
C THR A 319 -3.26 17.91 22.42
N GLY A 320 -4.24 18.12 21.53
CA GLY A 320 -4.02 18.55 20.15
C GLY A 320 -3.61 17.40 19.20
N ASN A 321 -3.61 16.15 19.67
CA ASN A 321 -3.13 14.99 18.92
C ASN A 321 -4.18 14.40 17.97
N PHE A 322 -3.70 13.84 16.85
CA PHE A 322 -4.49 13.09 15.87
C PHE A 322 -4.16 11.59 15.96
N GLN A 323 -5.19 10.75 15.87
CA GLN A 323 -5.05 9.31 15.61
C GLN A 323 -5.71 8.99 14.27
N VAL A 324 -4.95 8.46 13.32
CA VAL A 324 -5.46 7.98 12.02
C VAL A 324 -6.47 6.83 12.22
N THR A 325 -7.52 6.79 11.42
CA THR A 325 -8.39 5.60 11.28
C THR A 325 -8.18 4.94 9.91
N GLU A 326 -8.62 3.70 9.75
CA GLU A 326 -8.57 3.01 8.46
C GLU A 326 -9.43 3.72 7.40
N HIS A 327 -10.57 4.32 7.78
CA HIS A 327 -11.34 5.21 6.89
C HIS A 327 -10.50 6.40 6.38
N GLY A 328 -9.66 6.99 7.25
CA GLY A 328 -8.69 8.02 6.85
C GLY A 328 -7.68 7.52 5.84
N ARG A 329 -7.11 6.32 6.05
CA ARG A 329 -6.18 5.68 5.10
C ARG A 329 -6.83 5.45 3.74
N ILE A 330 -8.03 4.88 3.72
CA ILE A 330 -8.80 4.60 2.50
C ILE A 330 -9.08 5.91 1.75
N ALA A 331 -9.50 6.98 2.44
CA ALA A 331 -9.71 8.29 1.84
C ALA A 331 -8.45 8.82 1.13
N SER A 332 -7.30 8.71 1.80
CA SER A 332 -6.00 9.15 1.27
C SER A 332 -5.51 8.29 0.10
N HIS A 333 -5.52 6.96 0.26
CA HIS A 333 -4.98 6.02 -0.74
C HIS A 333 -5.78 6.06 -2.05
N TYR A 334 -7.11 6.19 -1.96
CA TYR A 334 -8.00 6.22 -3.13
C TYR A 334 -8.42 7.63 -3.56
N TYR A 335 -7.81 8.68 -2.99
CA TYR A 335 -8.04 10.09 -3.38
C TYR A 335 -9.54 10.47 -3.40
N CYS A 336 -10.22 10.11 -2.30
CA CYS A 336 -11.65 10.32 -2.08
C CYS A 336 -11.86 11.42 -1.02
N THR A 337 -12.87 12.27 -1.23
CA THR A 337 -13.20 13.33 -0.27
C THR A 337 -13.70 12.76 1.06
N HIS A 338 -13.40 13.45 2.16
CA HIS A 338 -13.86 13.05 3.49
C HIS A 338 -15.39 12.92 3.60
N GLU A 339 -16.15 13.75 2.88
CA GLU A 339 -17.62 13.69 2.81
C GLU A 339 -18.11 12.37 2.20
N THR A 340 -17.48 11.90 1.12
CA THR A 340 -17.85 10.65 0.45
C THR A 340 -17.57 9.43 1.32
N ILE A 341 -16.42 9.40 1.98
CA ILE A 341 -16.09 8.30 2.91
C ILE A 341 -17.01 8.32 4.15
N ALA A 342 -17.40 9.50 4.65
CA ALA A 342 -18.40 9.60 5.71
C ALA A 342 -19.79 9.09 5.27
N MET A 343 -20.20 9.39 4.03
CA MET A 343 -21.46 8.91 3.45
C MET A 343 -21.43 7.40 3.21
N TYR A 344 -20.36 6.84 2.64
CA TYR A 344 -20.16 5.40 2.51
C TYR A 344 -20.19 4.71 3.89
N ASN A 345 -19.56 5.30 4.91
CA ASN A 345 -19.54 4.76 6.27
C ASN A 345 -20.95 4.59 6.87
N GLN A 346 -21.87 5.51 6.54
CA GLN A 346 -23.27 5.51 7.01
C GLN A 346 -24.19 4.61 6.16
N LEU A 347 -23.98 4.53 4.84
CA LEU A 347 -24.88 3.80 3.94
C LEU A 347 -24.50 2.32 3.74
N LEU A 348 -23.21 1.96 3.83
CA LEU A 348 -22.75 0.59 3.62
C LEU A 348 -23.19 -0.34 4.76
N LYS A 349 -23.83 -1.47 4.39
CA LYS A 349 -24.36 -2.53 5.27
C LYS A 349 -24.07 -3.90 4.62
N PRO A 350 -23.99 -5.01 5.37
CA PRO A 350 -23.65 -6.31 4.80
C PRO A 350 -24.69 -6.82 3.77
N THR A 351 -25.97 -6.58 4.04
CA THR A 351 -27.12 -7.10 3.26
C THR A 351 -27.44 -6.32 1.97
N LEU A 352 -26.49 -5.52 1.44
CA LEU A 352 -26.75 -4.68 0.28
C LEU A 352 -26.80 -5.48 -1.04
N SER A 353 -27.69 -5.03 -1.93
CA SER A 353 -27.79 -5.49 -3.32
C SER A 353 -26.91 -4.65 -4.25
N GLU A 354 -26.67 -5.14 -5.46
CA GLU A 354 -25.99 -4.35 -6.50
C GLU A 354 -26.72 -3.05 -6.82
N ILE A 355 -28.06 -3.07 -6.82
CA ILE A 355 -28.89 -1.87 -7.01
C ILE A 355 -28.52 -0.79 -5.98
N ASP A 356 -28.33 -1.20 -4.72
CA ASP A 356 -27.97 -0.29 -3.64
C ASP A 356 -26.49 0.14 -3.69
N LEU A 357 -25.58 -0.69 -4.22
CA LEU A 357 -24.20 -0.31 -4.48
C LEU A 357 -24.10 0.78 -5.56
N PHE A 358 -24.78 0.60 -6.70
CA PHE A 358 -24.84 1.61 -7.76
C PHE A 358 -25.42 2.93 -7.25
N ARG A 359 -26.44 2.87 -6.36
CA ARG A 359 -27.04 4.03 -5.69
C ARG A 359 -26.10 4.71 -4.68
N ILE A 360 -25.34 3.95 -3.88
CA ILE A 360 -24.37 4.51 -2.94
C ILE A 360 -23.22 5.17 -3.70
N PHE A 361 -22.78 4.57 -4.81
CA PHE A 361 -21.81 5.18 -5.71
C PHE A 361 -22.32 6.50 -6.32
N SER A 362 -23.56 6.58 -6.80
CA SER A 362 -24.11 7.80 -7.40
C SER A 362 -24.32 8.96 -6.42
N LEU A 363 -24.32 8.70 -5.11
CA LEU A 363 -24.42 9.71 -4.05
C LEU A 363 -23.06 10.32 -3.63
N SER A 364 -21.95 9.92 -4.26
CA SER A 364 -20.59 10.43 -3.94
C SER A 364 -20.49 11.95 -4.12
N SER A 365 -19.84 12.65 -3.18
CA SER A 365 -19.73 14.13 -3.20
C SER A 365 -18.88 14.67 -4.35
N GLU A 366 -18.01 13.84 -4.95
CA GLU A 366 -17.36 14.09 -6.23
C GLU A 366 -18.37 14.40 -7.36
N PHE A 367 -19.62 13.94 -7.24
CA PHE A 367 -20.68 14.17 -8.24
C PHE A 367 -21.69 15.23 -7.84
N ARG A 368 -21.50 15.93 -6.71
CA ARG A 368 -22.45 16.90 -6.11
C ARG A 368 -22.91 18.02 -7.06
N HIS A 369 -22.13 18.36 -8.08
CA HIS A 369 -22.46 19.40 -9.04
C HIS A 369 -23.11 18.89 -10.34
N LEU A 370 -23.18 17.58 -10.58
CA LEU A 370 -23.88 17.03 -11.73
C LEU A 370 -25.39 17.25 -11.58
N THR A 371 -26.03 17.64 -12.68
CA THR A 371 -27.48 17.86 -12.75
C THR A 371 -28.05 17.19 -14.00
N VAL A 372 -29.35 16.91 -13.96
CA VAL A 372 -30.12 16.44 -15.12
C VAL A 372 -30.66 17.66 -15.88
N ARG A 373 -30.59 17.64 -17.22
CA ARG A 373 -31.08 18.73 -18.08
C ARG A 373 -32.22 18.26 -18.97
N GLU A 374 -33.15 19.14 -19.31
CA GLU A 374 -34.33 18.77 -20.10
C GLU A 374 -33.97 18.20 -21.48
N GLU A 375 -32.90 18.69 -22.12
CA GLU A 375 -32.46 18.21 -23.44
C GLU A 375 -31.89 16.78 -23.45
N GLU A 376 -31.47 16.25 -22.30
CA GLU A 376 -30.88 14.90 -22.16
C GLU A 376 -31.85 13.89 -21.52
N LYS A 377 -32.97 14.31 -20.90
CA LYS A 377 -33.96 13.38 -20.30
C LYS A 377 -34.49 12.34 -21.28
N ILE A 378 -34.74 12.72 -22.53
CA ILE A 378 -35.24 11.80 -23.58
C ILE A 378 -34.18 10.77 -23.99
N GLU A 379 -32.89 11.08 -23.84
CA GLU A 379 -31.79 10.13 -24.05
C GLU A 379 -31.64 9.23 -22.82
N LEU A 380 -31.64 9.82 -21.61
CA LEU A 380 -31.59 9.10 -20.33
C LEU A 380 -32.73 8.10 -20.14
N GLN A 381 -33.96 8.41 -20.53
CA GLN A 381 -35.11 7.50 -20.43
C GLN A 381 -34.89 6.22 -21.28
N LYS A 382 -34.39 6.39 -22.50
CA LYS A 382 -34.04 5.27 -23.40
C LYS A 382 -32.84 4.46 -22.93
N LEU A 383 -32.02 5.00 -22.03
CA LEU A 383 -30.93 4.27 -21.37
C LEU A 383 -31.44 3.55 -20.11
N LEU A 384 -32.31 4.19 -19.33
CA LEU A 384 -32.96 3.63 -18.14
C LEU A 384 -33.74 2.35 -18.47
N GLU A 385 -34.40 2.29 -19.62
CA GLU A 385 -35.09 1.10 -20.15
C GLU A 385 -34.14 -0.02 -20.66
N ARG A 386 -32.82 0.22 -20.67
CA ARG A 386 -31.80 -0.66 -21.28
C ARG A 386 -30.64 -1.03 -20.37
N VAL A 387 -30.55 -0.47 -19.16
CA VAL A 387 -29.53 -0.83 -18.17
C VAL A 387 -29.92 -2.10 -17.42
N PRO A 388 -28.98 -3.02 -17.13
CA PRO A 388 -29.31 -4.34 -16.57
C PRO A 388 -29.63 -4.32 -15.07
N ILE A 389 -29.08 -3.37 -14.30
CA ILE A 389 -29.37 -3.22 -12.86
C ILE A 389 -30.45 -2.15 -12.70
N PRO A 390 -31.61 -2.47 -12.07
CA PRO A 390 -32.66 -1.48 -11.84
C PRO A 390 -32.18 -0.25 -11.06
N VAL A 391 -32.74 0.91 -11.41
CA VAL A 391 -32.52 2.20 -10.72
C VAL A 391 -33.79 2.52 -9.94
N LYS A 392 -33.67 2.99 -8.68
CA LYS A 392 -34.83 3.24 -7.78
C LYS A 392 -35.28 4.70 -7.79
N GLU A 393 -34.40 5.59 -8.25
CA GLU A 393 -34.50 7.05 -8.22
C GLU A 393 -35.29 7.59 -9.42
N SER A 394 -35.90 8.78 -9.29
CA SER A 394 -36.51 9.44 -10.46
C SER A 394 -35.45 9.86 -11.48
N ILE A 395 -35.81 9.86 -12.77
CA ILE A 395 -34.95 10.35 -13.85
C ILE A 395 -34.55 11.82 -13.69
N ASP A 396 -35.32 12.62 -12.95
CA ASP A 396 -34.98 14.01 -12.60
C ASP A 396 -33.85 14.12 -11.56
N GLU A 397 -33.56 13.05 -10.82
CA GLU A 397 -32.49 13.04 -9.82
C GLU A 397 -31.11 12.86 -10.45
N PRO A 398 -30.09 13.65 -10.06
CA PRO A 398 -28.71 13.42 -10.49
C PRO A 398 -28.21 12.00 -10.22
N SER A 399 -28.68 11.38 -9.12
CA SER A 399 -28.35 10.01 -8.75
C SER A 399 -28.73 9.00 -9.85
N ALA A 400 -29.94 9.11 -10.42
CA ALA A 400 -30.39 8.26 -11.51
C ALA A 400 -29.51 8.44 -12.75
N LYS A 401 -29.22 9.70 -13.14
CA LYS A 401 -28.32 10.01 -14.25
C LYS A 401 -26.92 9.40 -14.04
N ILE A 402 -26.32 9.55 -12.86
CA ILE A 402 -24.98 9.02 -12.58
C ILE A 402 -24.96 7.48 -12.64
N ASN A 403 -25.96 6.84 -12.05
CA ASN A 403 -26.14 5.38 -12.06
C ASN A 403 -26.29 4.86 -13.52
N VAL A 404 -27.24 5.42 -14.29
CA VAL A 404 -27.49 5.06 -15.69
C VAL A 404 -26.24 5.27 -16.55
N LEU A 405 -25.46 6.33 -16.35
CA LEU A 405 -24.24 6.58 -17.13
C LEU A 405 -23.09 5.62 -16.79
N LEU A 406 -22.94 5.20 -15.53
CA LEU A 406 -21.99 4.14 -15.18
C LEU A 406 -22.39 2.81 -15.84
N GLN A 407 -23.66 2.44 -15.77
CA GLN A 407 -24.17 1.22 -16.40
C GLN A 407 -24.08 1.26 -17.93
N ALA A 408 -24.36 2.40 -18.56
CA ALA A 408 -24.20 2.62 -19.99
C ALA A 408 -22.73 2.51 -20.42
N TYR A 409 -21.79 2.98 -19.59
CA TYR A 409 -20.36 2.83 -19.83
C TYR A 409 -19.92 1.36 -19.81
N ILE A 410 -20.29 0.59 -18.78
CA ILE A 410 -19.98 -0.86 -18.66
C ILE A 410 -20.62 -1.64 -19.82
N SER A 411 -21.85 -1.27 -20.20
CA SER A 411 -22.59 -1.82 -21.34
C SER A 411 -22.08 -1.37 -22.72
N GLN A 412 -21.04 -0.52 -22.77
CA GLN A 412 -20.49 0.07 -24.00
C GLN A 412 -21.52 0.76 -24.91
N LEU A 413 -22.57 1.35 -24.33
CA LEU A 413 -23.58 2.09 -25.08
C LEU A 413 -22.98 3.39 -25.67
N LYS A 414 -23.50 3.79 -26.83
CA LYS A 414 -23.18 5.07 -27.47
C LYS A 414 -24.16 6.13 -26.99
N LEU A 415 -23.65 7.35 -26.82
CA LEU A 415 -24.40 8.54 -26.42
C LEU A 415 -24.30 9.59 -27.54
N ASP A 416 -25.40 10.30 -27.80
CA ASP A 416 -25.50 11.35 -28.81
C ASP A 416 -25.24 12.74 -28.21
N GLY A 417 -25.64 12.95 -26.95
CA GLY A 417 -25.40 14.17 -26.19
C GLY A 417 -23.93 14.38 -25.81
N PHE A 418 -23.35 15.51 -26.24
CA PHE A 418 -21.95 15.86 -25.91
C PHE A 418 -21.73 16.06 -24.40
N ALA A 419 -22.65 16.76 -23.73
CA ALA A 419 -22.57 16.97 -22.28
C ALA A 419 -22.71 15.64 -21.52
N LEU A 420 -23.69 14.81 -21.93
CA LEU A 420 -23.93 13.48 -21.36
C LEU A 420 -22.72 12.54 -21.51
N MET A 421 -22.03 12.60 -22.66
CA MET A 421 -20.78 11.87 -22.90
C MET A 421 -19.61 12.38 -22.03
N ALA A 422 -19.51 13.69 -21.81
CA ALA A 422 -18.49 14.26 -20.93
C ALA A 422 -18.76 13.91 -19.45
N ASP A 423 -20.04 13.94 -19.03
CA ASP A 423 -20.48 13.50 -17.70
C ASP A 423 -20.15 12.02 -17.47
N MET A 424 -20.46 11.15 -18.44
CA MET A 424 -20.08 9.72 -18.40
C MET A 424 -18.56 9.53 -18.25
N VAL A 425 -17.73 10.30 -18.95
CA VAL A 425 -16.26 10.21 -18.84
C VAL A 425 -15.79 10.62 -17.44
N TYR A 426 -16.33 11.70 -16.87
CA TYR A 426 -15.96 12.16 -15.53
C TYR A 426 -16.38 11.18 -14.42
N ILE A 427 -17.61 10.65 -14.52
CA ILE A 427 -18.12 9.60 -13.63
C ILE A 427 -17.21 8.38 -13.68
N THR A 428 -16.84 7.91 -14.88
CA THR A 428 -16.13 6.63 -15.04
C THR A 428 -14.63 6.71 -14.75
N GLN A 429 -14.01 7.88 -14.99
CA GLN A 429 -12.68 8.20 -14.46
C GLN A 429 -12.64 8.23 -12.91
N SER A 430 -13.77 8.53 -12.26
CA SER A 430 -13.89 8.50 -10.80
C SER A 430 -14.35 7.14 -10.26
N ALA A 431 -15.10 6.36 -11.04
CA ALA A 431 -15.65 5.08 -10.65
C ALA A 431 -14.59 4.06 -10.24
N GLY A 432 -13.42 4.03 -10.90
CA GLY A 432 -12.31 3.14 -10.54
C GLY A 432 -11.83 3.34 -9.10
N ARG A 433 -11.50 4.58 -8.71
CA ARG A 433 -10.99 4.89 -7.35
C ARG A 433 -12.09 4.81 -6.29
N LEU A 434 -13.30 5.29 -6.60
CA LEU A 434 -14.44 5.29 -5.68
C LEU A 434 -14.93 3.86 -5.37
N MET A 435 -15.06 3.00 -6.39
CA MET A 435 -15.47 1.60 -6.16
C MET A 435 -14.40 0.80 -5.41
N ARG A 436 -13.12 1.13 -5.59
CA ARG A 436 -12.03 0.54 -4.79
C ARG A 436 -12.03 1.02 -3.34
N ALA A 437 -12.35 2.28 -3.07
CA ALA A 437 -12.57 2.76 -1.71
C ALA A 437 -13.75 2.04 -1.03
N ILE A 438 -14.86 1.81 -1.74
CA ILE A 438 -15.98 0.99 -1.25
C ILE A 438 -15.52 -0.44 -0.95
N TYR A 439 -14.83 -1.09 -1.89
CA TYR A 439 -14.28 -2.44 -1.71
C TYR A 439 -13.41 -2.55 -0.45
N GLU A 440 -12.45 -1.64 -0.26
CA GLU A 440 -11.54 -1.66 0.90
C GLU A 440 -12.31 -1.48 2.22
N MET A 441 -13.29 -0.56 2.26
CA MET A 441 -14.14 -0.35 3.45
C MET A 441 -14.99 -1.56 3.81
N VAL A 442 -15.31 -2.42 2.83
CA VAL A 442 -16.16 -3.60 2.97
C VAL A 442 -15.32 -4.83 3.32
N LEU A 443 -14.13 -4.97 2.70
CA LEU A 443 -13.12 -5.97 3.03
C LEU A 443 -12.65 -5.83 4.49
N GLN A 444 -12.36 -4.61 4.92
CA GLN A 444 -11.93 -4.29 6.28
C GLN A 444 -13.05 -4.51 7.33
N ARG A 445 -14.32 -4.61 6.91
CA ARG A 445 -15.47 -5.01 7.75
C ARG A 445 -15.77 -6.51 7.71
N GLY A 446 -15.16 -7.25 6.79
CA GLY A 446 -15.32 -8.68 6.63
C GLY A 446 -16.66 -9.13 6.05
N TRP A 447 -17.33 -8.32 5.22
CA TRP A 447 -18.67 -8.66 4.68
C TRP A 447 -18.57 -9.39 3.33
N ALA A 448 -18.37 -10.71 3.36
CA ALA A 448 -17.96 -11.53 2.21
C ALA A 448 -18.80 -11.31 0.94
N GLN A 449 -20.14 -11.46 1.00
CA GLN A 449 -21.01 -11.23 -0.16
C GLN A 449 -20.88 -9.84 -0.80
N LEU A 450 -20.47 -8.82 -0.03
CA LEU A 450 -20.32 -7.46 -0.52
C LEU A 450 -18.89 -7.16 -0.98
N VAL A 451 -17.89 -7.87 -0.42
CA VAL A 451 -16.51 -7.89 -0.93
C VAL A 451 -16.48 -8.40 -2.36
N ASP A 452 -17.16 -9.53 -2.65
CA ASP A 452 -17.30 -10.02 -4.03
C ASP A 452 -17.98 -8.96 -4.91
N LYS A 453 -19.25 -8.58 -4.63
CA LYS A 453 -20.00 -7.62 -5.46
C LYS A 453 -19.21 -6.34 -5.78
N THR A 454 -18.44 -5.80 -4.82
CA THR A 454 -17.66 -4.56 -5.00
C THR A 454 -16.36 -4.78 -5.77
N LEU A 455 -15.64 -5.89 -5.55
CA LEU A 455 -14.49 -6.29 -6.36
C LEU A 455 -14.92 -6.55 -7.81
N SER A 456 -15.98 -7.34 -7.97
CA SER A 456 -16.62 -7.68 -9.23
C SER A 456 -17.08 -6.44 -9.99
N LEU A 457 -17.75 -5.47 -9.34
CA LEU A 457 -18.09 -4.19 -9.96
C LEU A 457 -16.85 -3.36 -10.32
N SER A 458 -15.80 -3.35 -9.49
CA SER A 458 -14.53 -2.67 -9.84
C SER A 458 -13.89 -3.25 -11.10
N LYS A 459 -13.90 -4.59 -11.26
CA LYS A 459 -13.44 -5.27 -12.49
C LYS A 459 -14.32 -4.93 -13.69
N MET A 460 -15.65 -4.90 -13.53
CA MET A 460 -16.59 -4.56 -14.60
C MET A 460 -16.38 -3.12 -15.10
N ILE A 461 -15.98 -2.20 -14.22
CA ILE A 461 -15.60 -0.82 -14.57
C ILE A 461 -14.27 -0.79 -15.35
N ASP A 462 -13.22 -1.47 -14.87
CA ASP A 462 -11.90 -1.49 -15.54
C ASP A 462 -11.93 -2.20 -16.91
N LYS A 463 -12.52 -3.40 -16.97
CA LYS A 463 -12.63 -4.19 -18.21
C LYS A 463 -13.74 -3.69 -19.14
N ARG A 464 -14.64 -2.82 -18.63
CA ARG A 464 -15.76 -2.22 -19.35
C ARG A 464 -16.68 -3.27 -20.00
N MET A 465 -17.10 -4.24 -19.19
CA MET A 465 -17.96 -5.36 -19.57
C MET A 465 -18.64 -5.93 -18.32
N TRP A 466 -19.78 -6.59 -18.48
CA TRP A 466 -20.47 -7.29 -17.38
C TRP A 466 -19.90 -8.70 -17.17
N GLN A 467 -20.00 -9.25 -15.96
CA GLN A 467 -19.56 -10.62 -15.64
C GLN A 467 -20.31 -11.70 -16.43
N SER A 468 -21.55 -11.43 -16.85
CA SER A 468 -22.37 -12.30 -17.70
C SER A 468 -21.92 -12.35 -19.17
N MET A 469 -20.96 -11.51 -19.57
CA MET A 469 -20.36 -11.54 -20.91
C MET A 469 -19.14 -12.46 -20.95
N CYS A 470 -18.79 -12.97 -22.14
CA CYS A 470 -17.71 -13.93 -22.27
C CYS A 470 -16.35 -13.33 -21.83
N PRO A 471 -15.60 -13.98 -20.91
CA PRO A 471 -14.30 -13.50 -20.40
C PRO A 471 -13.27 -13.17 -21.49
N LEU A 472 -13.39 -13.80 -22.66
CA LEU A 472 -12.56 -13.53 -23.84
C LEU A 472 -12.66 -12.09 -24.36
N ARG A 473 -13.66 -11.30 -23.97
CA ARG A 473 -13.74 -9.85 -24.24
C ARG A 473 -12.55 -9.07 -23.68
N GLN A 474 -11.87 -9.59 -22.67
CA GLN A 474 -10.62 -9.03 -22.13
C GLN A 474 -9.50 -9.03 -23.19
N PHE A 475 -9.56 -9.91 -24.20
CA PHE A 475 -8.58 -10.02 -25.29
C PHE A 475 -9.02 -9.29 -26.57
N LYS A 476 -8.58 -8.04 -26.71
CA LYS A 476 -8.86 -7.15 -27.87
C LYS A 476 -8.42 -7.65 -29.26
N LYS A 477 -7.82 -8.85 -29.37
CA LYS A 477 -7.46 -9.48 -30.66
C LYS A 477 -8.55 -10.43 -31.20
N ILE A 478 -9.53 -10.82 -30.39
CA ILE A 478 -10.62 -11.71 -30.82
C ILE A 478 -11.74 -10.84 -31.43
N PRO A 479 -12.17 -11.09 -32.69
CA PRO A 479 -13.26 -10.34 -33.31
C PRO A 479 -14.57 -10.46 -32.53
N GLU A 480 -15.27 -9.34 -32.32
CA GLU A 480 -16.50 -9.30 -31.53
C GLU A 480 -17.62 -10.22 -32.07
N GLU A 481 -17.67 -10.44 -33.38
CA GLU A 481 -18.62 -11.38 -34.01
C GLU A 481 -18.42 -12.83 -33.51
N ILE A 482 -17.16 -13.22 -33.27
CA ILE A 482 -16.79 -14.55 -32.79
C ILE A 482 -17.14 -14.68 -31.30
N ILE A 483 -16.89 -13.63 -30.52
CA ILE A 483 -17.31 -13.57 -29.10
C ILE A 483 -18.83 -13.70 -28.99
N ARG A 484 -19.61 -12.96 -29.79
CA ARG A 484 -21.08 -13.04 -29.79
C ARG A 484 -21.62 -14.41 -30.23
N LYS A 485 -20.87 -15.15 -31.06
CA LYS A 485 -21.18 -16.56 -31.41
C LYS A 485 -20.90 -17.53 -30.24
N ILE A 486 -19.87 -17.26 -29.42
CA ILE A 486 -19.58 -18.01 -28.19
C ILE A 486 -20.67 -17.73 -27.15
N GLU A 487 -20.98 -16.46 -26.90
CA GLU A 487 -22.02 -16.03 -25.94
C GLU A 487 -23.38 -16.65 -26.27
N LYS A 488 -23.77 -16.70 -27.56
CA LYS A 488 -25.01 -17.33 -28.02
C LYS A 488 -25.10 -18.86 -27.77
N LYS A 489 -24.03 -19.53 -27.32
CA LYS A 489 -24.05 -20.96 -26.98
C LYS A 489 -24.46 -21.27 -25.55
N ASN A 490 -24.43 -20.31 -24.62
CA ASN A 490 -24.75 -20.49 -23.20
C ASN A 490 -24.06 -21.72 -22.55
N LEU A 491 -22.79 -21.97 -22.88
CA LEU A 491 -21.95 -22.98 -22.20
C LEU A 491 -21.33 -22.36 -20.95
N SER A 492 -21.20 -23.13 -19.87
CA SER A 492 -20.43 -22.69 -18.69
C SER A 492 -18.98 -22.42 -19.07
N TRP A 493 -18.36 -21.44 -18.42
CA TRP A 493 -16.99 -21.02 -18.73
C TRP A 493 -15.97 -22.15 -18.52
N ASP A 494 -16.18 -22.96 -17.49
CA ASP A 494 -15.27 -24.04 -17.07
C ASP A 494 -15.11 -25.10 -18.15
N ARG A 495 -16.19 -25.40 -18.88
CA ARG A 495 -16.19 -26.38 -19.98
C ARG A 495 -15.35 -25.94 -21.19
N PHE A 496 -14.86 -24.70 -21.23
CA PHE A 496 -13.94 -24.28 -22.29
C PHE A 496 -12.49 -24.73 -22.03
N TYR A 497 -12.13 -25.14 -20.80
CA TYR A 497 -10.85 -25.79 -20.52
C TYR A 497 -10.85 -27.27 -20.92
N ASP A 498 -12.01 -27.94 -20.85
CA ASP A 498 -12.17 -29.36 -21.25
C ASP A 498 -12.07 -29.59 -22.78
N LEU A 499 -12.27 -28.54 -23.59
CA LEU A 499 -12.48 -28.64 -25.03
C LEU A 499 -11.21 -28.42 -25.85
N ASP A 500 -11.04 -29.26 -26.87
CA ASP A 500 -9.87 -29.22 -27.72
C ASP A 500 -9.92 -28.05 -28.74
N ALA A 501 -8.75 -27.65 -29.24
CA ALA A 501 -8.63 -26.51 -30.15
C ALA A 501 -9.39 -26.68 -31.48
N HIS A 502 -9.68 -27.94 -31.86
CA HIS A 502 -10.55 -28.29 -32.98
C HIS A 502 -12.03 -28.08 -32.64
N GLU A 503 -12.47 -28.64 -31.51
CA GLU A 503 -13.87 -28.63 -31.06
C GLU A 503 -14.37 -27.21 -30.80
N ILE A 504 -13.55 -26.36 -30.18
CA ILE A 504 -13.82 -24.92 -30.03
C ILE A 504 -13.98 -24.26 -31.41
N GLY A 505 -13.17 -24.67 -32.38
CA GLY A 505 -13.26 -24.21 -33.76
C GLY A 505 -14.58 -24.58 -34.44
N GLU A 506 -15.07 -25.80 -34.26
CA GLU A 506 -16.35 -26.26 -34.80
C GLU A 506 -17.56 -25.68 -34.05
N LEU A 507 -17.49 -25.62 -32.72
CA LEU A 507 -18.50 -25.03 -31.83
C LEU A 507 -18.91 -23.63 -32.29
N VAL A 508 -17.91 -22.79 -32.60
CA VAL A 508 -18.09 -21.40 -33.03
C VAL A 508 -18.25 -21.27 -34.56
N ARG A 509 -18.20 -22.40 -35.29
CA ARG A 509 -18.23 -22.51 -36.77
C ARG A 509 -17.14 -21.66 -37.44
N ALA A 510 -15.95 -21.64 -36.84
CA ALA A 510 -14.80 -20.86 -37.26
C ALA A 510 -13.47 -21.60 -36.98
N PRO A 511 -13.21 -22.77 -37.61
CA PRO A 511 -12.08 -23.65 -37.26
C PRO A 511 -10.70 -22.98 -37.34
N LYS A 512 -10.52 -22.02 -38.26
CA LYS A 512 -9.29 -21.20 -38.36
C LYS A 512 -8.97 -20.38 -37.09
N VAL A 513 -9.96 -20.12 -36.23
CA VAL A 513 -9.83 -19.29 -35.02
C VAL A 513 -9.87 -20.13 -33.74
N GLY A 514 -10.23 -21.42 -33.82
CA GLY A 514 -10.27 -22.35 -32.67
C GLY A 514 -8.95 -22.38 -31.89
N LYS A 515 -7.81 -22.51 -32.57
CA LYS A 515 -6.46 -22.45 -31.96
C LYS A 515 -6.18 -21.13 -31.24
N THR A 516 -6.67 -20.00 -31.76
CA THR A 516 -6.52 -18.69 -31.13
C THR A 516 -7.38 -18.56 -29.87
N ILE A 517 -8.60 -19.08 -29.90
CA ILE A 517 -9.52 -19.09 -28.75
C ILE A 517 -8.98 -20.03 -27.66
N TYR A 518 -8.59 -21.25 -28.01
CA TYR A 518 -7.95 -22.23 -27.12
C TYR A 518 -6.72 -21.63 -26.42
N LYS A 519 -5.82 -20.96 -27.16
CA LYS A 519 -4.70 -20.23 -26.55
C LYS A 519 -5.21 -19.22 -25.52
N TYR A 520 -6.18 -18.38 -25.87
CA TYR A 520 -6.66 -17.32 -25.00
C TYR A 520 -7.42 -17.79 -23.76
N ILE A 521 -8.09 -18.95 -23.80
CA ILE A 521 -8.66 -19.61 -22.62
C ILE A 521 -7.54 -19.92 -21.62
N HIS A 522 -6.47 -20.59 -22.08
CA HIS A 522 -5.29 -20.92 -21.27
C HIS A 522 -4.40 -19.71 -20.93
N HIS A 523 -4.81 -18.48 -21.27
CA HIS A 523 -4.16 -17.22 -20.87
C HIS A 523 -5.07 -16.35 -19.98
N ILE A 524 -6.16 -16.92 -19.45
CA ILE A 524 -6.88 -16.35 -18.31
C ILE A 524 -6.31 -17.02 -17.05
N PRO A 525 -5.88 -16.26 -16.02
CA PRO A 525 -5.31 -16.87 -14.83
C PRO A 525 -6.29 -17.79 -14.09
N LYS A 526 -5.92 -19.06 -13.95
CA LYS A 526 -6.58 -20.09 -13.14
C LYS A 526 -5.57 -20.61 -12.10
N LEU A 527 -6.03 -20.90 -10.89
CA LEU A 527 -5.20 -21.41 -9.80
C LEU A 527 -5.87 -22.65 -9.21
N GLU A 528 -5.18 -23.78 -9.16
CA GLU A 528 -5.67 -24.94 -8.43
C GLU A 528 -5.30 -24.82 -6.94
N LEU A 529 -6.22 -25.25 -6.08
CA LEU A 529 -6.14 -25.08 -4.63
C LEU A 529 -6.23 -26.44 -3.94
N SER A 530 -5.21 -26.80 -3.17
CA SER A 530 -5.29 -27.92 -2.22
C SER A 530 -5.11 -27.44 -0.79
N VAL A 531 -5.84 -28.05 0.15
CA VAL A 531 -5.98 -27.53 1.51
C VAL A 531 -5.68 -28.62 2.54
N HIS A 532 -4.71 -28.36 3.41
CA HIS A 532 -4.40 -29.20 4.55
C HIS A 532 -4.82 -28.48 5.85
N VAL A 533 -5.65 -29.15 6.66
CA VAL A 533 -6.27 -28.57 7.87
C VAL A 533 -5.68 -29.22 9.11
N LEU A 534 -5.05 -28.41 9.96
CA LEU A 534 -4.40 -28.85 11.19
C LEU A 534 -5.06 -28.18 12.41
N PRO A 535 -5.85 -28.91 13.22
CA PRO A 535 -6.48 -28.34 14.40
C PRO A 535 -5.44 -28.12 15.51
N ILE A 536 -5.21 -26.86 15.88
CA ILE A 536 -4.22 -26.47 16.89
C ILE A 536 -4.86 -26.41 18.28
N THR A 537 -6.08 -25.88 18.35
CA THR A 537 -6.90 -25.85 19.57
C THR A 537 -8.37 -26.09 19.21
N ARG A 538 -9.26 -26.16 20.20
CA ARG A 538 -10.72 -26.20 19.98
C ARG A 538 -11.28 -24.93 19.34
N SER A 539 -10.54 -23.83 19.35
CA SER A 539 -10.97 -22.52 18.84
C SER A 539 -10.15 -22.03 17.64
N THR A 540 -9.19 -22.82 17.15
CA THR A 540 -8.22 -22.35 16.15
C THR A 540 -7.70 -23.50 15.30
N LEU A 541 -7.90 -23.39 13.99
CA LEU A 541 -7.28 -24.25 12.99
C LEU A 541 -6.13 -23.51 12.33
N LYS A 542 -5.03 -24.21 12.06
CA LYS A 542 -4.04 -23.81 11.08
C LYS A 542 -4.48 -24.38 9.74
N ILE A 543 -4.49 -23.53 8.72
CA ILE A 543 -4.74 -23.94 7.34
C ILE A 543 -3.44 -23.75 6.57
N GLU A 544 -3.03 -24.82 5.88
CA GLU A 544 -1.92 -24.80 4.92
C GLU A 544 -2.55 -24.95 3.53
N LEU A 545 -2.61 -23.85 2.80
CA LEU A 545 -3.15 -23.74 1.45
C LEU A 545 -1.99 -23.85 0.45
N THR A 546 -2.06 -24.83 -0.45
CA THR A 546 -1.16 -24.90 -1.61
C THR A 546 -1.89 -24.31 -2.81
N ILE A 547 -1.23 -23.36 -3.48
CA ILE A 547 -1.72 -22.70 -4.68
C ILE A 547 -0.81 -23.11 -5.84
N THR A 548 -1.38 -23.76 -6.85
CA THR A 548 -0.66 -24.23 -8.05
C THR A 548 -1.19 -23.48 -9.27
N PRO A 549 -0.37 -22.70 -10.00
CA PRO A 549 -0.82 -21.98 -11.18
C PRO A 549 -1.16 -22.94 -12.34
N ASP A 550 -2.36 -22.81 -12.91
CA ASP A 550 -2.80 -23.59 -14.09
C ASP A 550 -3.17 -22.65 -15.24
N PHE A 551 -2.19 -21.88 -15.74
CA PHE A 551 -2.34 -21.05 -16.93
C PHE A 551 -0.99 -20.75 -17.57
N GLN A 552 -1.02 -20.40 -18.86
CA GLN A 552 0.18 -20.07 -19.63
C GLN A 552 0.49 -18.56 -19.52
N TRP A 553 1.67 -18.24 -18.98
CA TRP A 553 2.11 -16.86 -18.83
C TRP A 553 2.49 -16.23 -20.19
N ASP A 554 2.04 -14.99 -20.41
CA ASP A 554 2.44 -14.13 -21.53
C ASP A 554 2.66 -12.71 -21.00
N ASP A 555 3.89 -12.21 -21.10
CA ASP A 555 4.33 -10.91 -20.58
C ASP A 555 3.52 -9.73 -21.13
N LYS A 556 2.95 -9.88 -22.34
CA LYS A 556 2.17 -8.83 -23.02
C LYS A 556 0.71 -8.78 -22.56
N ILE A 557 0.33 -9.72 -21.69
CA ILE A 557 -1.03 -9.88 -21.14
C ILE A 557 -0.99 -9.68 -19.63
N HIS A 558 -0.09 -10.38 -18.94
CA HIS A 558 -0.01 -10.45 -17.47
C HIS A 558 1.01 -9.47 -16.87
N GLY A 559 2.00 -9.04 -17.67
CA GLY A 559 3.14 -8.26 -17.19
C GLY A 559 4.08 -9.08 -16.30
N MET A 560 4.47 -8.51 -15.16
CA MET A 560 5.49 -9.07 -14.26
C MET A 560 4.91 -9.83 -13.05
N ALA A 561 3.67 -9.53 -12.66
CA ALA A 561 2.99 -10.17 -11.54
C ALA A 561 1.46 -10.05 -11.63
N GLU A 562 0.76 -11.10 -11.22
CA GLU A 562 -0.69 -11.16 -11.13
C GLU A 562 -1.17 -11.23 -9.68
N PRO A 563 -1.98 -10.25 -9.22
CA PRO A 563 -2.51 -10.22 -7.87
C PRO A 563 -3.84 -10.97 -7.75
N PHE A 564 -4.01 -11.58 -6.57
CA PHE A 564 -5.18 -12.32 -6.13
C PHE A 564 -5.46 -11.99 -4.66
N TRP A 565 -6.73 -12.16 -4.26
CA TRP A 565 -7.15 -12.16 -2.88
C TRP A 565 -7.46 -13.59 -2.45
N ILE A 566 -6.83 -14.05 -1.38
CA ILE A 566 -7.23 -15.24 -0.64
C ILE A 566 -8.27 -14.77 0.37
N LEU A 567 -9.51 -15.23 0.24
CA LEU A 567 -10.62 -14.95 1.13
C LEU A 567 -11.03 -16.25 1.82
N VAL A 568 -11.24 -16.21 3.14
CA VAL A 568 -11.74 -17.35 3.90
C VAL A 568 -13.07 -17.00 4.54
N GLU A 569 -14.09 -17.72 4.15
CA GLU A 569 -15.50 -17.43 4.39
C GLU A 569 -16.14 -18.50 5.29
N ASP A 570 -17.14 -18.08 6.04
CA ASP A 570 -17.97 -18.95 6.85
C ASP A 570 -18.94 -19.82 6.02
N VAL A 571 -19.82 -20.56 6.69
CA VAL A 571 -20.74 -21.54 6.08
C VAL A 571 -21.68 -20.89 5.06
N ASP A 572 -22.14 -19.68 5.37
CA ASP A 572 -23.17 -18.95 4.65
C ASP A 572 -22.58 -17.90 3.68
N SER A 573 -21.24 -17.82 3.61
CA SER A 573 -20.49 -16.81 2.83
C SER A 573 -20.89 -15.37 3.17
N GLU A 574 -21.19 -15.09 4.46
CA GLU A 574 -21.51 -13.76 4.95
C GLU A 574 -20.30 -13.08 5.61
N ILE A 575 -19.46 -13.83 6.32
CA ILE A 575 -18.36 -13.30 7.14
C ILE A 575 -17.00 -13.80 6.63
N LEU A 576 -16.08 -12.87 6.37
CA LEU A 576 -14.66 -13.17 6.18
C LEU A 576 -13.99 -13.42 7.52
N LEU A 577 -13.57 -14.66 7.73
CA LEU A 577 -12.81 -15.12 8.90
C LEU A 577 -11.32 -14.76 8.77
N HIS A 578 -10.81 -14.69 7.54
CA HIS A 578 -9.45 -14.29 7.20
C HIS A 578 -9.40 -13.77 5.75
N HIS A 579 -8.45 -12.86 5.46
CA HIS A 579 -8.10 -12.49 4.09
C HIS A 579 -6.60 -12.15 3.98
N GLU A 580 -5.99 -12.47 2.84
CA GLU A 580 -4.59 -12.14 2.51
C GLU A 580 -4.44 -11.81 1.02
N TYR A 581 -3.48 -10.92 0.70
CA TYR A 581 -3.18 -10.51 -0.67
C TYR A 581 -2.03 -11.33 -1.26
N PHE A 582 -2.34 -12.18 -2.22
CA PHE A 582 -1.38 -13.07 -2.89
C PHE A 582 -0.91 -12.47 -4.22
N LEU A 583 0.41 -12.34 -4.40
CA LEU A 583 1.00 -11.75 -5.61
C LEU A 583 1.88 -12.78 -6.34
N LEU A 584 1.29 -13.47 -7.31
CA LEU A 584 1.98 -14.42 -8.17
C LEU A 584 2.95 -13.67 -9.09
N LYS A 585 4.26 -13.86 -8.90
CA LYS A 585 5.31 -13.20 -9.71
C LYS A 585 5.71 -14.12 -10.86
N LYS A 586 5.99 -13.56 -12.04
CA LYS A 586 6.43 -14.32 -13.23
C LYS A 586 7.55 -15.34 -12.93
N LYS A 587 8.53 -14.98 -12.10
CA LYS A 587 9.66 -15.89 -11.75
C LYS A 587 9.18 -17.25 -11.21
N TYR A 588 8.03 -17.26 -10.53
CA TYR A 588 7.49 -18.41 -9.82
C TYR A 588 6.20 -18.95 -10.46
N CYS A 589 5.89 -18.60 -11.72
CA CYS A 589 4.61 -18.97 -12.34
C CYS A 589 4.42 -20.47 -12.64
N GLU A 590 5.46 -21.29 -12.41
CA GLU A 590 5.42 -22.76 -12.52
C GLU A 590 5.56 -23.46 -11.15
N ASP A 591 5.73 -22.70 -10.05
CA ASP A 591 6.00 -23.23 -8.70
C ASP A 591 4.72 -23.36 -7.85
N GLU A 592 4.66 -24.38 -6.97
CA GLU A 592 3.66 -24.46 -5.90
C GLU A 592 3.93 -23.40 -4.81
N HIS A 593 2.89 -22.70 -4.39
CA HIS A 593 2.99 -21.68 -3.33
C HIS A 593 2.24 -22.13 -2.07
N TYR A 594 2.96 -22.28 -0.95
CA TYR A 594 2.38 -22.66 0.34
C TYR A 594 2.09 -21.43 1.21
N VAL A 595 0.81 -21.14 1.41
CA VAL A 595 0.32 -20.06 2.28
C VAL A 595 -0.20 -20.66 3.59
N LYS A 596 0.19 -20.10 4.73
CA LYS A 596 -0.07 -20.69 6.06
C LYS A 596 -0.67 -19.66 7.01
N PHE A 597 -1.97 -19.79 7.28
CA PHE A 597 -2.73 -18.87 8.13
C PHE A 597 -3.54 -19.63 9.20
N PHE A 598 -4.14 -18.88 10.12
CA PHE A 598 -4.96 -19.42 11.20
C PHE A 598 -6.38 -18.88 11.09
N VAL A 599 -7.38 -19.72 11.31
CA VAL A 599 -8.80 -19.35 11.34
C VAL A 599 -9.42 -19.68 12.69
N PRO A 600 -10.36 -18.86 13.20
CA PRO A 600 -11.13 -19.20 14.38
C PRO A 600 -12.09 -20.35 14.08
N VAL A 601 -12.44 -21.11 15.12
CA VAL A 601 -13.58 -22.06 15.13
C VAL A 601 -14.40 -21.82 16.39
N PHE A 602 -15.72 -21.95 16.26
CA PHE A 602 -16.68 -21.70 17.34
C PHE A 602 -17.15 -23.02 17.98
N GLU A 603 -17.74 -22.97 19.18
CA GLU A 603 -18.06 -24.19 19.96
C GLU A 603 -19.03 -25.13 19.23
N THR A 604 -19.99 -24.57 18.48
CA THR A 604 -20.76 -25.30 17.47
C THR A 604 -19.92 -25.42 16.20
N LEU A 605 -19.33 -26.59 15.97
CA LEU A 605 -18.53 -26.87 14.77
C LEU A 605 -19.37 -26.67 13.49
N PRO A 606 -18.98 -25.76 12.58
CA PRO A 606 -19.64 -25.62 11.28
C PRO A 606 -19.39 -26.85 10.39
N PRO A 607 -20.24 -27.15 9.40
CA PRO A 607 -20.03 -28.28 8.49
C PRO A 607 -18.80 -28.10 7.58
N GLN A 608 -18.49 -26.86 7.21
CA GLN A 608 -17.39 -26.47 6.33
C GLN A 608 -17.11 -24.96 6.42
N TYR A 609 -15.93 -24.54 5.98
CA TYR A 609 -15.65 -23.17 5.53
C TYR A 609 -15.33 -23.16 4.03
N PHE A 610 -15.30 -21.99 3.40
CA PHE A 610 -14.85 -21.85 2.02
C PHE A 610 -13.55 -21.05 1.96
N ILE A 611 -12.60 -21.50 1.15
CA ILE A 611 -11.47 -20.67 0.73
C ILE A 611 -11.72 -20.30 -0.73
N ARG A 612 -11.82 -19.01 -1.01
CA ARG A 612 -12.02 -18.44 -2.34
C ARG A 612 -10.78 -17.63 -2.71
N VAL A 613 -10.12 -18.00 -3.81
CA VAL A 613 -9.00 -17.24 -4.36
C VAL A 613 -9.47 -16.55 -5.64
N ILE A 614 -9.60 -15.23 -5.60
CA ILE A 614 -10.09 -14.40 -6.71
C ILE A 614 -8.94 -13.56 -7.26
N SER A 615 -8.75 -13.46 -8.59
CA SER A 615 -7.86 -12.44 -9.13
C SER A 615 -8.38 -11.05 -8.77
N ASP A 616 -7.47 -10.12 -8.46
CA ASP A 616 -7.82 -8.72 -8.22
C ASP A 616 -8.17 -7.97 -9.52
N LYS A 617 -7.63 -8.42 -10.67
CA LYS A 617 -7.80 -7.75 -11.98
C LYS A 617 -8.79 -8.42 -12.92
N TRP A 618 -8.90 -9.75 -12.90
CA TRP A 618 -9.51 -10.53 -13.98
C TRP A 618 -10.97 -10.92 -13.70
N ILE A 619 -11.82 -10.85 -14.72
CA ILE A 619 -13.19 -11.38 -14.71
C ILE A 619 -13.14 -12.88 -15.08
N ALA A 620 -13.92 -13.70 -14.37
CA ALA A 620 -13.90 -15.17 -14.43
C ALA A 620 -12.52 -15.80 -14.15
N SER A 621 -11.80 -15.21 -13.21
CA SER A 621 -10.56 -15.73 -12.62
C SER A 621 -10.78 -15.81 -11.12
N GLU A 622 -11.31 -16.96 -10.71
CA GLU A 622 -11.71 -17.31 -9.34
C GLU A 622 -11.61 -18.82 -9.18
N THR A 623 -11.27 -19.30 -8.00
CA THR A 623 -11.41 -20.71 -7.63
C THR A 623 -11.82 -20.81 -6.16
N GLN A 624 -12.84 -21.60 -5.86
CA GLN A 624 -13.39 -21.78 -4.52
C GLN A 624 -13.30 -23.26 -4.11
N VAL A 625 -12.75 -23.53 -2.93
CA VAL A 625 -12.62 -24.87 -2.35
C VAL A 625 -13.34 -24.97 -1.01
N ALA A 626 -14.13 -26.03 -0.84
CA ALA A 626 -14.89 -26.29 0.37
C ALA A 626 -14.06 -27.09 1.38
N VAL A 627 -13.78 -26.48 2.53
CA VAL A 627 -12.99 -27.05 3.61
C VAL A 627 -13.92 -27.75 4.60
N SER A 628 -14.28 -29.00 4.33
CA SER A 628 -15.24 -29.74 5.16
C SER A 628 -14.65 -30.19 6.50
N PHE A 629 -15.40 -29.96 7.57
CA PHE A 629 -15.03 -30.37 8.93
C PHE A 629 -15.73 -31.65 9.40
N ARG A 630 -16.43 -32.37 8.51
CA ARG A 630 -17.16 -33.62 8.81
C ARG A 630 -16.31 -34.70 9.50
N HIS A 631 -15.00 -34.70 9.25
CA HIS A 631 -14.04 -35.65 9.82
C HIS A 631 -12.97 -34.95 10.68
N LEU A 632 -13.18 -33.68 11.06
CA LEU A 632 -12.23 -32.90 11.85
C LEU A 632 -12.34 -33.26 13.33
N ILE A 633 -11.30 -33.92 13.86
CA ILE A 633 -11.19 -34.23 15.28
C ILE A 633 -10.54 -33.02 15.97
N LEU A 634 -11.34 -32.22 16.69
CA LEU A 634 -10.81 -31.15 17.54
C LEU A 634 -10.10 -31.74 18.78
N PRO A 635 -8.94 -31.20 19.19
CA PRO A 635 -8.28 -31.55 20.45
C PRO A 635 -9.20 -31.46 21.67
N GLU A 636 -8.84 -32.15 22.75
CA GLU A 636 -9.48 -31.95 24.05
C GLU A 636 -9.29 -30.51 24.55
N LYS A 637 -10.17 -30.06 25.46
CA LYS A 637 -10.00 -28.75 26.09
C LYS A 637 -8.82 -28.85 27.05
N HIS A 638 -7.83 -27.97 26.90
CA HIS A 638 -6.69 -27.96 27.81
C HIS A 638 -7.18 -27.80 29.26
N PRO A 639 -6.54 -28.48 30.23
CA PRO A 639 -6.86 -28.27 31.64
C PRO A 639 -6.57 -26.81 32.03
N ALA A 640 -7.23 -26.32 33.07
CA ALA A 640 -6.87 -25.03 33.65
C ALA A 640 -5.41 -25.05 34.11
N PRO A 641 -4.66 -23.94 33.95
CA PRO A 641 -3.31 -23.83 34.50
C PRO A 641 -3.35 -23.98 36.03
N THR A 642 -2.28 -24.50 36.62
CA THR A 642 -2.14 -24.57 38.08
C THR A 642 -2.18 -23.16 38.66
N GLU A 643 -3.05 -22.93 39.64
CA GLU A 643 -3.20 -21.65 40.32
C GLU A 643 -1.90 -21.27 41.05
N LEU A 644 -1.51 -20.00 40.94
CA LEU A 644 -0.41 -19.43 41.72
C LEU A 644 -0.95 -19.08 43.10
N LEU A 645 -0.59 -19.91 44.09
CA LEU A 645 -1.01 -19.74 45.47
C LEU A 645 -0.31 -18.52 46.09
N ASP A 646 -1.05 -17.70 46.84
CA ASP A 646 -0.51 -16.57 47.60
C ASP A 646 0.23 -17.07 48.86
N LEU A 647 1.38 -17.69 48.62
CA LEU A 647 2.26 -18.22 49.65
C LEU A 647 3.19 -17.12 50.16
N GLN A 648 3.46 -17.13 51.47
CA GLN A 648 4.47 -16.26 52.07
C GLN A 648 5.82 -16.46 51.33
N PRO A 649 6.41 -15.39 50.76
CA PRO A 649 7.63 -15.50 49.94
C PRO A 649 8.74 -16.25 50.66
N LEU A 650 9.28 -17.28 50.03
CA LEU A 650 10.22 -18.20 50.68
C LEU A 650 11.59 -17.53 50.89
N PRO A 651 12.09 -17.41 52.13
CA PRO A 651 13.43 -16.88 52.37
C PRO A 651 14.51 -17.87 51.91
N VAL A 652 15.67 -17.35 51.49
CA VAL A 652 16.78 -18.19 50.98
C VAL A 652 17.27 -19.22 52.01
N ASN A 653 17.19 -18.92 53.31
CA ASN A 653 17.53 -19.85 54.39
C ASN A 653 16.64 -21.11 54.50
N ALA A 654 15.57 -21.20 53.70
CA ALA A 654 14.82 -22.43 53.50
C ALA A 654 15.67 -23.57 52.89
N LEU A 655 16.80 -23.25 52.26
CA LEU A 655 17.78 -24.23 51.75
C LEU A 655 18.47 -25.03 52.87
N ARG A 656 18.56 -24.49 54.09
CA ARG A 656 19.15 -25.14 55.30
C ARG A 656 20.60 -25.60 55.10
N ASN A 657 21.39 -24.83 54.35
CA ASN A 657 22.80 -25.07 54.10
C ASN A 657 23.47 -23.75 53.69
N SER A 658 24.28 -23.16 54.57
CA SER A 658 25.01 -21.90 54.32
C SER A 658 25.65 -21.87 52.94
N LYS A 659 26.35 -22.94 52.54
CA LYS A 659 27.06 -23.00 51.23
C LYS A 659 26.14 -22.95 50.01
N TYR A 660 24.84 -23.18 50.18
CA TYR A 660 23.83 -23.07 49.13
C TYR A 660 23.09 -21.73 49.23
N GLU A 661 22.98 -21.17 50.43
CA GLU A 661 22.41 -19.85 50.71
C GLU A 661 23.33 -18.75 50.16
N ASP A 662 24.65 -18.92 50.30
CA ASP A 662 25.72 -18.07 49.75
C ASP A 662 25.71 -17.96 48.19
N LEU A 663 24.88 -18.75 47.49
CA LEU A 663 24.76 -18.73 46.03
C LEU A 663 23.76 -17.68 45.50
N TYR A 664 22.98 -17.03 46.37
CA TYR A 664 21.84 -16.19 45.98
C TYR A 664 21.91 -14.79 46.60
N ASN A 665 22.09 -13.77 45.76
CA ASN A 665 22.25 -12.37 46.17
C ASN A 665 20.92 -11.64 46.53
N PHE A 666 19.88 -12.38 46.90
CA PHE A 666 18.54 -11.85 47.22
C PHE A 666 17.96 -12.52 48.48
N LYS A 667 16.95 -11.90 49.11
CA LYS A 667 16.44 -12.35 50.42
C LYS A 667 15.32 -13.40 50.33
N PHE A 668 14.48 -13.31 49.29
CA PHE A 668 13.30 -14.15 49.10
C PHE A 668 13.20 -14.60 47.64
N PHE A 669 12.76 -15.84 47.43
CA PHE A 669 12.37 -16.37 46.13
C PHE A 669 11.02 -15.78 45.69
N ASN A 670 10.76 -15.75 44.38
CA ASN A 670 9.48 -15.28 43.84
C ASN A 670 8.33 -16.28 44.13
N GLY A 671 7.08 -15.91 43.86
CA GLY A 671 5.90 -16.75 44.16
C GLY A 671 5.92 -18.12 43.46
N ILE A 672 6.34 -18.18 42.19
CA ILE A 672 6.44 -19.43 41.43
C ILE A 672 7.52 -20.32 42.07
N GLN A 673 8.72 -19.78 42.28
CA GLN A 673 9.84 -20.47 42.93
C GLN A 673 9.45 -20.98 44.32
N THR A 674 8.74 -20.16 45.11
CA THR A 674 8.20 -20.50 46.44
C THR A 674 7.26 -21.71 46.35
N GLN A 675 6.31 -21.71 45.41
CA GLN A 675 5.34 -22.80 45.23
C GLN A 675 6.00 -24.11 44.76
N VAL A 676 7.01 -24.04 43.88
CA VAL A 676 7.69 -25.26 43.37
C VAL A 676 8.85 -25.75 44.24
N PHE A 677 9.35 -24.94 45.18
CA PHE A 677 10.52 -25.25 46.01
C PHE A 677 10.38 -26.59 46.74
N ASN A 678 9.24 -26.85 47.39
CA ASN A 678 9.05 -28.07 48.16
C ASN A 678 9.19 -29.32 47.26
N THR A 679 8.59 -29.31 46.07
CA THR A 679 8.67 -30.42 45.12
C THR A 679 10.08 -30.57 44.55
N LEU A 680 10.73 -29.47 44.16
CA LEU A 680 12.05 -29.52 43.52
C LEU A 680 13.21 -29.80 44.49
N TYR A 681 13.13 -29.32 45.74
CA TYR A 681 14.20 -29.43 46.72
C TYR A 681 13.99 -30.55 47.74
N ASN A 682 12.74 -30.82 48.16
CA ASN A 682 12.46 -31.84 49.18
C ASN A 682 12.07 -33.21 48.61
N THR A 683 11.59 -33.29 47.35
CA THR A 683 11.27 -34.56 46.67
C THR A 683 12.15 -34.80 45.44
N ASP A 684 12.23 -36.06 45.02
CA ASP A 684 13.01 -36.52 43.86
C ASP A 684 12.11 -36.82 42.63
N ASP A 685 10.84 -36.39 42.65
CA ASP A 685 9.81 -36.71 41.64
C ASP A 685 9.99 -35.94 40.33
N ASN A 686 9.57 -36.48 39.19
CA ASN A 686 9.63 -35.76 37.91
C ASN A 686 8.69 -34.52 37.91
N VAL A 687 9.25 -33.33 37.69
CA VAL A 687 8.52 -32.04 37.74
C VAL A 687 8.50 -31.35 36.38
N PHE A 688 7.30 -31.03 35.90
CA PHE A 688 7.05 -30.08 34.81
C PHE A 688 6.94 -28.67 35.40
N LEU A 689 7.61 -27.67 34.81
CA LEU A 689 7.46 -26.25 35.17
C LEU A 689 7.06 -25.41 33.95
N GLY A 690 5.76 -25.21 33.77
CA GLY A 690 5.22 -24.26 32.79
C GLY A 690 5.17 -22.85 33.36
N ALA A 691 6.19 -22.04 33.07
CA ALA A 691 6.22 -20.62 33.42
C ALA A 691 6.83 -19.80 32.27
N SER A 692 6.50 -18.51 32.20
CA SER A 692 6.98 -17.63 31.14
C SER A 692 8.50 -17.42 31.18
N THR A 693 9.07 -16.89 30.10
CA THR A 693 10.45 -16.42 30.09
C THR A 693 10.57 -15.23 31.06
N GLY A 694 11.61 -15.22 31.90
CA GLY A 694 11.77 -14.24 32.98
C GLY A 694 11.23 -14.66 34.35
N SER A 695 10.42 -15.74 34.47
CA SER A 695 9.92 -16.23 35.78
C SER A 695 10.98 -16.83 36.72
N GLY A 696 12.27 -16.79 36.35
CA GLY A 696 13.36 -17.35 37.15
C GLY A 696 13.42 -18.89 37.14
N LYS A 697 13.02 -19.53 36.02
CA LYS A 697 13.00 -21.01 35.86
C LYS A 697 14.36 -21.67 36.10
N THR A 698 15.46 -21.01 35.75
CA THR A 698 16.83 -21.52 35.95
C THR A 698 17.14 -21.76 37.43
N ILE A 699 16.63 -20.92 38.34
CA ILE A 699 16.75 -21.12 39.79
C ILE A 699 15.91 -22.32 40.26
N CYS A 700 14.77 -22.60 39.62
CA CYS A 700 14.02 -23.83 39.88
C CYS A 700 14.80 -25.08 39.44
N ALA A 701 15.55 -25.01 38.32
CA ALA A 701 16.47 -26.07 37.92
C ALA A 701 17.62 -26.22 38.94
N GLU A 702 18.17 -25.12 39.44
CA GLU A 702 19.20 -25.10 40.49
C GLU A 702 18.75 -25.78 41.79
N PHE A 703 17.47 -25.66 42.20
CA PHE A 703 16.93 -26.43 43.33
C PHE A 703 17.10 -27.95 43.13
N ALA A 704 16.85 -28.46 41.92
CA ALA A 704 17.03 -29.89 41.61
C ALA A 704 18.52 -30.29 41.60
N ILE A 705 19.44 -29.40 41.18
CA ILE A 705 20.89 -29.62 41.26
C ILE A 705 21.36 -29.66 42.73
N LEU A 706 20.90 -28.72 43.55
CA LEU A 706 21.26 -28.65 44.98
C LEU A 706 20.70 -29.84 45.76
N ARG A 707 19.50 -30.32 45.41
CA ARG A 707 18.95 -31.61 45.90
C ARG A 707 19.82 -32.79 45.46
N LEU A 708 20.24 -32.85 44.20
CA LEU A 708 21.08 -33.95 43.72
C LEU A 708 22.38 -34.10 44.54
N PHE A 709 23.02 -32.99 44.91
CA PHE A 709 24.28 -33.01 45.67
C PHE A 709 24.11 -33.07 47.19
N SER A 710 22.91 -32.84 47.74
CA SER A 710 22.62 -33.02 49.17
C SER A 710 22.08 -34.42 49.52
N ASN A 711 21.51 -35.15 48.55
CA ASN A 711 20.91 -36.46 48.78
C ASN A 711 21.96 -37.52 49.18
N GLU A 712 21.99 -37.89 50.47
CA GLU A 712 23.01 -38.78 51.04
C GLU A 712 23.01 -40.19 50.43
N LYS A 713 21.85 -40.65 49.91
CA LYS A 713 21.71 -41.95 49.22
C LYS A 713 22.49 -42.03 47.90
N LEU A 714 23.03 -40.91 47.42
CA LEU A 714 23.83 -40.81 46.20
C LEU A 714 25.32 -40.55 46.47
N LYS A 715 25.78 -40.59 47.72
CA LYS A 715 27.20 -40.41 48.11
C LYS A 715 28.07 -41.66 47.85
N GLU A 716 27.74 -42.45 46.83
CA GLU A 716 28.54 -43.59 46.39
C GLU A 716 29.52 -43.20 45.27
N ASN A 717 30.42 -44.11 44.92
CA ASN A 717 31.39 -43.92 43.84
C ASN A 717 30.95 -44.77 42.62
N PRO A 718 30.60 -44.19 41.46
CA PRO A 718 30.87 -42.81 41.02
C PRO A 718 29.88 -41.76 41.52
N GLU A 719 30.40 -40.55 41.76
CA GLU A 719 29.63 -39.38 42.16
C GLU A 719 28.48 -39.03 41.19
N PRO A 720 27.36 -38.46 41.70
CA PRO A 720 26.16 -38.22 40.91
C PRO A 720 26.36 -37.16 39.82
N LYS A 721 25.73 -37.39 38.67
CA LYS A 721 25.85 -36.53 37.48
C LYS A 721 24.52 -35.91 37.07
N CYS A 722 24.57 -34.61 36.85
CA CYS A 722 23.51 -33.81 36.27
C CYS A 722 23.83 -33.51 34.80
N VAL A 723 22.83 -33.61 33.93
CA VAL A 723 22.86 -33.12 32.56
C VAL A 723 21.78 -32.04 32.43
N TYR A 724 22.13 -30.94 31.78
CA TYR A 724 21.22 -29.85 31.40
C TYR A 724 21.30 -29.67 29.88
N VAL A 725 20.17 -29.74 29.21
CA VAL A 725 20.05 -29.46 27.77
C VAL A 725 19.27 -28.18 27.56
N THR A 726 19.71 -27.35 26.63
CA THR A 726 18.97 -26.18 26.14
C THR A 726 19.03 -26.16 24.60
N PRO A 727 17.97 -25.73 23.89
CA PRO A 727 17.86 -25.88 22.44
C PRO A 727 18.80 -24.99 21.60
N LYS A 728 19.57 -24.09 22.24
CA LYS A 728 20.52 -23.20 21.55
C LYS A 728 21.87 -23.15 22.26
N GLU A 729 22.94 -23.08 21.48
CA GLU A 729 24.32 -23.19 21.96
C GLU A 729 24.71 -21.96 22.79
N GLU A 730 24.17 -20.81 22.44
CA GLU A 730 24.45 -19.53 23.08
C GLU A 730 23.79 -19.43 24.46
N LEU A 731 22.59 -20.03 24.62
CA LEU A 731 21.97 -20.25 25.93
C LEU A 731 22.80 -21.21 26.78
N ALA A 732 23.36 -22.27 26.18
CA ALA A 732 24.28 -23.18 26.87
C ALA A 732 25.55 -22.46 27.33
N GLU A 733 26.11 -21.54 26.54
CA GLU A 733 27.27 -20.73 26.95
C GLU A 733 26.94 -19.79 28.12
N ILE A 734 25.80 -19.09 28.07
CA ILE A 734 25.35 -18.18 29.14
C ILE A 734 25.18 -18.95 30.46
N VAL A 735 24.43 -20.07 30.43
CA VAL A 735 24.23 -20.91 31.62
C VAL A 735 25.56 -21.52 32.09
N ARG A 736 26.47 -21.90 31.18
CA ARG A 736 27.81 -22.39 31.55
C ARG A 736 28.64 -21.32 32.24
N GLN A 737 28.64 -20.08 31.76
CA GLN A 737 29.41 -19.00 32.39
C GLN A 737 28.92 -18.69 33.81
N ASP A 738 27.60 -18.66 34.02
CA ASP A 738 27.01 -18.42 35.33
C ASP A 738 27.16 -19.62 36.29
N TRP A 739 26.79 -20.82 35.86
CA TRP A 739 26.87 -22.02 36.71
C TRP A 739 28.32 -22.40 37.04
N ASP A 740 29.29 -22.18 36.15
CA ASP A 740 30.70 -22.43 36.45
C ASP A 740 31.24 -21.45 37.51
N ARG A 741 30.74 -20.19 37.55
CA ARG A 741 31.03 -19.26 38.65
C ARG A 741 30.36 -19.70 39.95
N ARG A 742 29.05 -20.01 39.91
CA ARG A 742 28.27 -20.33 41.12
C ARG A 742 28.61 -21.70 41.71
N PHE A 743 28.53 -22.79 40.94
CA PHE A 743 28.73 -24.16 41.45
C PHE A 743 30.19 -24.54 41.77
N ALA A 744 31.18 -23.81 41.23
CA ALA A 744 32.58 -24.01 41.63
C ALA A 744 32.83 -23.69 43.11
N THR A 745 32.10 -22.73 43.68
CA THR A 745 32.19 -22.36 45.12
C THR A 745 31.87 -23.53 46.06
N ILE A 746 30.95 -24.42 45.65
CA ILE A 746 30.60 -25.65 46.38
C ILE A 746 31.39 -26.89 45.90
N GLY A 747 32.45 -26.68 45.11
CA GLY A 747 33.36 -27.73 44.65
C GLY A 747 32.81 -28.60 43.50
N ARG A 748 31.73 -28.19 42.83
CA ARG A 748 31.09 -28.99 41.76
C ARG A 748 31.51 -28.49 40.38
N LYS A 749 32.05 -29.41 39.56
CA LYS A 749 32.62 -29.07 38.25
C LYS A 749 31.56 -29.02 37.14
N VAL A 750 31.40 -27.86 36.53
CA VAL A 750 30.62 -27.67 35.29
C VAL A 750 31.49 -28.03 34.08
N VAL A 751 30.88 -28.63 33.06
CA VAL A 751 31.47 -28.83 31.72
C VAL A 751 30.39 -28.58 30.67
N MET A 752 30.80 -28.13 29.49
CA MET A 752 29.93 -27.95 28.33
C MET A 752 30.45 -28.80 27.17
N LEU A 753 29.54 -29.40 26.41
CA LEU A 753 29.91 -30.34 25.35
C LEU A 753 30.30 -29.62 24.06
N THR A 754 31.29 -30.19 23.37
CA THR A 754 31.92 -29.62 22.17
C THR A 754 31.29 -30.13 20.87
N GLY A 755 30.74 -31.34 20.88
CA GLY A 755 30.32 -32.11 19.69
C GLY A 755 31.38 -33.14 19.26
N GLU A 756 32.63 -32.98 19.68
CA GLU A 756 33.67 -33.98 19.44
C GLU A 756 33.48 -35.18 20.38
N THR A 757 32.99 -36.30 19.85
CA THR A 757 32.69 -37.51 20.63
C THR A 757 33.86 -37.97 21.54
N ALA A 758 35.11 -37.87 21.09
CA ALA A 758 36.27 -38.31 21.88
C ALA A 758 36.66 -37.34 23.01
N THR A 759 36.36 -36.05 22.84
CA THR A 759 36.58 -34.99 23.83
C THR A 759 35.42 -34.99 24.84
N ASP A 760 34.18 -35.06 24.36
CA ASP A 760 32.98 -35.07 25.18
C ASP A 760 32.87 -36.28 26.10
N LEU A 761 33.32 -37.47 25.67
CA LEU A 761 33.40 -38.63 26.57
C LEU A 761 34.36 -38.42 27.75
N LYS A 762 35.42 -37.61 27.58
CA LYS A 762 36.34 -37.20 28.66
C LYS A 762 35.72 -36.10 29.53
N LEU A 763 34.92 -35.21 28.94
CA LEU A 763 34.20 -34.16 29.65
C LEU A 763 33.10 -34.74 30.55
N ILE A 764 32.22 -35.61 30.04
CA ILE A 764 31.17 -36.29 30.85
C ILE A 764 31.80 -37.11 31.99
N ALA A 765 32.95 -37.75 31.75
CA ALA A 765 33.67 -38.47 32.82
C ALA A 765 34.05 -37.53 33.98
N LYS A 766 34.59 -36.34 33.68
CA LYS A 766 35.11 -35.37 34.67
C LYS A 766 34.08 -34.37 35.21
N GLY A 767 32.96 -34.18 34.52
CA GLY A 767 31.91 -33.22 34.91
C GLY A 767 30.97 -33.76 35.98
N HIS A 768 30.49 -32.85 36.83
CA HIS A 768 29.35 -33.09 37.73
C HIS A 768 28.05 -32.56 37.11
N ILE A 769 28.13 -31.38 36.49
CA ILE A 769 27.06 -30.75 35.73
C ILE A 769 27.53 -30.68 34.27
N ILE A 770 26.79 -31.31 33.37
CA ILE A 770 27.10 -31.38 31.93
C ILE A 770 26.06 -30.54 31.18
N ILE A 771 26.50 -29.49 30.51
CA ILE A 771 25.67 -28.60 29.69
C ILE A 771 25.79 -28.99 28.22
N SER A 772 24.68 -29.03 27.48
CA SER A 772 24.65 -29.50 26.08
C SER A 772 23.54 -28.85 25.26
N THR A 773 23.75 -28.77 23.95
CA THR A 773 22.69 -28.70 22.92
C THR A 773 22.14 -30.10 22.59
N PRO A 774 20.95 -30.21 21.96
CA PRO A 774 20.28 -31.50 21.76
C PRO A 774 21.08 -32.47 20.89
N GLU A 775 21.73 -31.98 19.84
CA GLU A 775 22.46 -32.75 18.83
C GLU A 775 23.73 -33.37 19.44
N LYS A 776 24.45 -32.59 20.25
CA LYS A 776 25.64 -33.05 20.98
C LYS A 776 25.29 -34.17 21.96
N TRP A 777 24.17 -34.03 22.68
CA TRP A 777 23.70 -35.09 23.57
C TRP A 777 23.15 -36.31 22.82
N ASP A 778 22.55 -36.12 21.64
CA ASP A 778 22.08 -37.21 20.78
C ASP A 778 23.24 -38.11 20.32
N ILE A 779 24.31 -37.54 19.77
CA ILE A 779 25.52 -38.26 19.33
C ILE A 779 26.12 -39.13 20.46
N LEU A 780 26.05 -38.66 21.70
CA LEU A 780 26.60 -39.33 22.87
C LEU A 780 25.64 -40.37 23.46
N SER A 781 24.35 -40.07 23.53
CA SER A 781 23.33 -40.98 24.08
C SER A 781 22.89 -42.08 23.09
N ARG A 782 23.07 -41.92 21.77
CA ARG A 782 22.82 -42.99 20.76
C ARG A 782 23.48 -44.34 21.11
N ARG A 783 24.66 -44.34 21.74
CA ARG A 783 25.37 -45.57 22.19
C ARG A 783 25.34 -45.79 23.71
N TRP A 784 24.29 -45.34 24.41
CA TRP A 784 24.20 -45.41 25.88
C TRP A 784 24.48 -46.81 26.46
N LYS A 785 24.04 -47.90 25.81
CA LYS A 785 24.30 -49.29 26.25
C LYS A 785 25.80 -49.61 26.40
N GLN A 786 26.67 -48.96 25.64
CA GLN A 786 28.13 -49.13 25.69
C GLN A 786 28.83 -48.10 26.61
N ARG A 787 28.10 -47.05 27.05
CA ARG A 787 28.66 -45.85 27.68
C ARG A 787 28.15 -45.71 29.12
N LYS A 788 28.82 -46.36 30.09
CA LYS A 788 28.48 -46.29 31.53
C LYS A 788 28.29 -44.86 32.06
N ASN A 789 29.07 -43.91 31.57
CA ASN A 789 28.95 -42.49 31.98
C ASN A 789 27.63 -41.81 31.53
N VAL A 790 26.92 -42.38 30.55
CA VAL A 790 25.56 -41.94 30.14
C VAL A 790 24.50 -42.65 30.98
N GLN A 791 24.73 -43.93 31.32
CA GLN A 791 23.87 -44.72 32.21
C GLN A 791 23.83 -44.15 33.65
N ASN A 792 24.94 -43.57 34.09
CA ASN A 792 25.11 -42.98 35.42
C ASN A 792 24.70 -41.49 35.48
N VAL A 793 23.70 -41.07 34.70
CA VAL A 793 23.08 -39.74 34.80
C VAL A 793 21.90 -39.83 35.78
N ASN A 794 21.90 -38.98 36.80
CA ASN A 794 20.89 -38.96 37.86
C ASN A 794 19.80 -37.90 37.63
N LEU A 795 20.14 -36.81 36.94
CA LEU A 795 19.25 -35.68 36.66
C LEU A 795 19.45 -35.24 35.20
N PHE A 796 18.37 -35.03 34.46
CA PHE A 796 18.40 -34.67 33.03
C PHE A 796 17.41 -33.52 32.77
N MET A 797 17.80 -32.32 33.17
CA MET A 797 16.99 -31.12 32.97
C MET A 797 17.05 -30.71 31.49
N VAL A 798 15.94 -30.18 30.98
CA VAL A 798 15.85 -29.76 29.57
C VAL A 798 15.01 -28.51 29.51
N ASP A 799 15.69 -27.36 29.38
CA ASP A 799 15.02 -26.07 29.30
C ASP A 799 14.27 -25.92 27.97
N ASP A 800 13.30 -25.02 27.95
CA ASP A 800 12.60 -24.59 26.74
C ASP A 800 12.00 -25.71 25.86
N LEU A 801 11.63 -26.86 26.45
CA LEU A 801 11.26 -28.09 25.72
C LEU A 801 10.16 -27.95 24.65
N HIS A 802 9.24 -26.99 24.74
CA HIS A 802 8.26 -26.67 23.67
C HIS A 802 8.88 -26.40 22.28
N VAL A 803 10.20 -26.16 22.18
CA VAL A 803 10.94 -26.15 20.92
C VAL A 803 10.85 -27.49 20.17
N ILE A 804 10.38 -28.58 20.80
CA ILE A 804 9.89 -29.79 20.13
C ILE A 804 8.93 -29.47 18.97
N GLY A 805 8.14 -28.38 19.06
CA GLY A 805 7.24 -27.92 18.00
C GLY A 805 7.90 -27.09 16.87
N SER A 806 9.22 -26.96 16.84
CA SER A 806 9.97 -26.27 15.76
C SER A 806 10.75 -27.25 14.88
N ASP A 807 11.39 -26.75 13.83
CA ASP A 807 12.17 -27.53 12.87
C ASP A 807 13.36 -28.29 13.50
N ASP A 808 13.97 -27.73 14.54
CA ASP A 808 15.04 -28.39 15.34
C ASP A 808 14.48 -29.40 16.38
N GLY A 809 13.18 -29.29 16.68
CA GLY A 809 12.48 -29.99 17.76
C GLY A 809 12.56 -31.52 17.77
N PRO A 810 12.56 -32.24 16.64
CA PRO A 810 12.60 -33.71 16.65
C PRO A 810 13.84 -34.31 17.33
N VAL A 811 15.00 -33.64 17.29
CA VAL A 811 16.22 -34.11 17.98
C VAL A 811 16.02 -34.04 19.50
N LEU A 812 15.40 -32.96 19.98
CA LEU A 812 15.08 -32.70 21.37
C LEU A 812 14.07 -33.71 21.93
N GLU A 813 13.04 -34.05 21.16
CA GLU A 813 12.09 -35.12 21.51
C GLU A 813 12.78 -36.49 21.59
N VAL A 814 13.61 -36.83 20.59
CA VAL A 814 14.33 -38.10 20.51
C VAL A 814 15.25 -38.33 21.71
N ILE A 815 15.98 -37.30 22.17
CA ILE A 815 16.83 -37.46 23.36
C ILE A 815 16.02 -37.57 24.65
N CYS A 816 14.94 -36.81 24.82
CA CYS A 816 14.09 -36.90 26.01
C CYS A 816 13.44 -38.29 26.11
N SER A 817 12.91 -38.79 24.99
CA SER A 817 12.37 -40.14 24.86
C SER A 817 13.42 -41.21 25.15
N ARG A 818 14.66 -41.04 24.68
CA ARG A 818 15.77 -41.95 24.96
C ARG A 818 16.19 -41.96 26.43
N MET A 819 16.22 -40.80 27.10
CA MET A 819 16.54 -40.73 28.53
C MET A 819 15.45 -41.39 29.38
N ARG A 820 14.16 -41.21 29.04
CA ARG A 820 13.04 -41.94 29.66
C ARG A 820 13.13 -43.46 29.43
N TYR A 821 13.44 -43.90 28.21
CA TYR A 821 13.63 -45.32 27.90
C TYR A 821 14.81 -45.93 28.68
N MET A 822 15.95 -45.23 28.73
CA MET A 822 17.12 -45.66 29.50
C MET A 822 16.83 -45.73 31.00
N SER A 823 16.13 -44.73 31.56
CA SER A 823 15.65 -44.70 32.95
C SER A 823 14.81 -45.94 33.29
N SER A 824 13.84 -46.28 32.43
CA SER A 824 13.02 -47.49 32.56
C SER A 824 13.82 -48.80 32.50
N GLN A 825 14.82 -48.89 31.61
CA GLN A 825 15.67 -50.09 31.45
C GLN A 825 16.68 -50.29 32.60
N ILE A 826 17.04 -49.23 33.33
CA ILE A 826 18.02 -49.26 34.42
C ILE A 826 17.35 -49.30 35.80
N GLY A 827 16.04 -49.03 35.89
CA GLY A 827 15.30 -49.00 37.16
C GLY A 827 15.63 -47.79 38.03
N ARG A 828 16.00 -46.65 37.41
CA ARG A 828 16.38 -45.40 38.10
C ARG A 828 15.66 -44.23 37.44
N ASN A 829 14.86 -43.48 38.21
CA ASN A 829 14.05 -42.36 37.72
C ASN A 829 14.92 -41.13 37.34
N ILE A 830 14.49 -40.36 36.33
CA ILE A 830 15.19 -39.17 35.81
C ILE A 830 14.19 -38.02 35.50
N ARG A 831 14.46 -36.81 36.00
CA ARG A 831 13.61 -35.58 36.08
C ARG A 831 13.96 -34.50 35.02
N ILE A 832 12.97 -33.83 34.36
CA ILE A 832 13.06 -33.11 33.04
C ILE A 832 12.07 -31.89 32.86
N GLY A 833 12.41 -30.76 32.17
CA GLY A 833 11.48 -29.65 31.70
C GLY A 833 11.96 -28.15 31.72
N PHE A 834 11.39 -27.04 31.15
CA PHE A 834 10.32 -26.55 30.15
C PHE A 834 10.38 -24.94 30.11
N ASN A 835 9.91 -23.96 29.26
CA ASN A 835 9.17 -23.67 27.96
C ASN A 835 9.15 -22.12 27.58
N MET A 836 8.79 -21.67 26.33
CA MET A 836 8.78 -20.23 25.83
C MET A 836 7.54 -19.66 25.02
N THR A 837 7.68 -19.13 23.76
CA THR A 837 7.00 -17.89 23.22
C THR A 837 6.79 -17.76 21.65
N HIS A 838 6.32 -16.58 21.15
CA HIS A 838 6.17 -16.05 19.73
C HIS A 838 4.91 -16.45 18.89
N ASN A 839 4.49 -15.87 17.73
CA ASN A 839 5.04 -14.92 16.70
C ASN A 839 3.94 -14.02 15.99
N ALA A 840 4.26 -13.11 15.04
CA ALA A 840 3.31 -12.21 14.27
C ALA A 840 3.86 -11.61 12.91
N SER A 841 3.39 -10.44 12.38
CA SER A 841 4.02 -9.64 11.26
C SER A 841 3.65 -8.12 11.18
N ARG A 842 4.50 -7.17 10.65
CA ARG A 842 4.18 -5.74 10.22
C ARG A 842 5.23 -4.70 9.67
N LEU A 843 6.51 -4.98 9.38
CA LEU A 843 7.66 -4.04 9.44
C LEU A 843 7.51 -2.55 9.10
N ILE A 844 7.38 -2.19 7.81
CA ILE A 844 8.02 -0.96 7.31
C ILE A 844 7.28 0.30 7.78
N ALA A 845 5.96 0.19 8.00
CA ALA A 845 5.15 1.24 8.61
C ALA A 845 5.44 1.46 10.12
N MET A 846 6.25 0.62 10.77
CA MET A 846 6.50 0.69 12.21
C MET A 846 7.62 1.65 12.62
N ALA A 847 8.48 2.15 11.73
CA ALA A 847 9.66 2.93 12.15
C ALA A 847 9.31 4.20 12.96
N LYS A 848 8.37 5.02 12.47
CA LYS A 848 7.89 6.20 13.22
C LYS A 848 7.05 5.80 14.46
N PRO A 849 6.17 4.77 14.40
CA PRO A 849 5.54 4.17 15.59
C PRO A 849 6.48 3.63 16.67
N VAL A 850 7.66 3.09 16.33
CA VAL A 850 8.68 2.66 17.31
C VAL A 850 9.19 3.87 18.09
N TYR A 851 9.57 4.95 17.38
CA TYR A 851 9.99 6.21 18.00
C TYR A 851 8.88 6.84 18.87
N GLN A 852 7.63 6.86 18.38
CA GLN A 852 6.46 7.28 19.17
C GLN A 852 6.27 6.42 20.43
N ALA A 853 6.42 5.11 20.32
CA ALA A 853 6.24 4.19 21.44
C ALA A 853 7.32 4.38 22.52
N ILE A 854 8.58 4.60 22.13
CA ILE A 854 9.66 5.00 23.05
C ILE A 854 9.26 6.29 23.78
N ASN A 855 8.92 7.35 23.03
CA ASN A 855 8.53 8.65 23.59
C ASN A 855 7.31 8.58 24.53
N ARG A 856 6.35 7.67 24.27
CA ARG A 856 5.08 7.53 25.00
C ARG A 856 5.13 6.60 26.21
N HIS A 857 5.90 5.51 26.14
CA HIS A 857 5.87 4.44 27.14
C HIS A 857 7.18 4.27 27.93
N SER A 858 8.30 4.79 27.42
CA SER A 858 9.63 4.61 28.03
C SER A 858 10.48 5.87 27.88
N SER A 859 9.92 7.02 28.25
CA SER A 859 10.49 8.33 27.94
C SER A 859 11.93 8.53 28.42
N ASN A 860 12.27 7.98 29.59
CA ASN A 860 13.56 8.09 30.28
C ASN A 860 14.04 6.72 30.83
N HIS A 861 13.55 5.61 30.27
CA HIS A 861 13.92 4.26 30.68
C HIS A 861 14.45 3.45 29.48
N PRO A 862 15.31 2.43 29.71
CA PRO A 862 15.92 1.66 28.62
C PRO A 862 14.90 0.96 27.73
N VAL A 863 15.21 0.89 26.42
CA VAL A 863 14.39 0.22 25.39
C VAL A 863 15.22 -0.70 24.50
N ILE A 864 14.77 -1.95 24.35
CA ILE A 864 15.23 -2.87 23.31
C ILE A 864 14.22 -2.90 22.16
N VAL A 865 14.69 -2.79 20.92
CA VAL A 865 13.87 -2.92 19.71
C VAL A 865 14.33 -4.15 18.91
N PHE A 866 13.53 -5.20 18.86
CA PHE A 866 13.83 -6.38 18.03
C PHE A 866 13.39 -6.15 16.58
N VAL A 867 14.24 -6.52 15.62
CA VAL A 867 14.00 -6.39 14.16
C VAL A 867 14.39 -7.67 13.40
N PRO A 868 13.71 -8.03 12.29
CA PRO A 868 13.89 -9.34 11.65
C PRO A 868 15.13 -9.47 10.75
N SER A 869 15.99 -8.47 10.60
CA SER A 869 17.28 -8.65 9.90
C SER A 869 18.37 -7.67 10.33
N ARG A 870 19.63 -8.08 10.10
CA ARG A 870 20.85 -7.27 10.28
C ARG A 870 20.83 -5.93 9.53
N LYS A 871 20.30 -5.88 8.30
CA LYS A 871 20.22 -4.61 7.55
C LYS A 871 19.32 -3.61 8.25
N LEU A 872 18.25 -4.12 8.88
CA LEU A 872 17.21 -3.31 9.49
C LEU A 872 17.60 -2.77 10.87
N SER A 873 18.42 -3.47 11.67
CA SER A 873 18.87 -2.93 12.96
C SER A 873 19.65 -1.62 12.81
N ARG A 874 20.52 -1.54 11.80
CA ARG A 874 21.21 -0.28 11.44
C ARG A 874 20.27 0.77 10.83
N MET A 875 19.33 0.38 9.96
CA MET A 875 18.39 1.35 9.36
C MET A 875 17.48 1.98 10.42
N THR A 876 16.86 1.17 11.29
CA THR A 876 16.00 1.67 12.38
C THR A 876 16.75 2.54 13.38
N ALA A 877 18.07 2.35 13.57
CA ALA A 877 18.90 3.23 14.39
C ALA A 877 19.02 4.65 13.77
N ILE A 878 19.29 4.70 12.47
CA ILE A 878 19.35 5.94 11.70
C ILE A 878 17.97 6.61 11.66
N ASP A 879 16.89 5.85 11.46
CA ASP A 879 15.52 6.38 11.44
C ASP A 879 15.14 7.03 12.78
N ILE A 880 15.38 6.35 13.92
CA ILE A 880 15.11 6.85 15.28
C ILE A 880 15.87 8.15 15.56
N LEU A 881 17.15 8.23 15.16
CA LEU A 881 17.94 9.45 15.31
C LEU A 881 17.52 10.56 14.35
N THR A 882 17.07 10.22 13.14
CA THR A 882 16.51 11.19 12.18
C THR A 882 15.21 11.80 12.72
N PHE A 883 14.34 11.01 13.35
CA PHE A 883 13.14 11.53 14.03
C PHE A 883 13.49 12.37 15.27
N ALA A 884 14.47 11.94 16.07
CA ALA A 884 14.97 12.74 17.19
C ALA A 884 15.58 14.08 16.75
N ALA A 885 16.28 14.09 15.62
CA ALA A 885 16.85 15.30 15.03
C ALA A 885 15.78 16.24 14.46
N ALA A 886 14.72 15.69 13.85
CA ALA A 886 13.56 16.47 13.42
C ALA A 886 12.82 17.14 14.60
N GLU A 887 12.72 16.45 15.75
CA GLU A 887 12.21 17.06 17.00
C GLU A 887 13.19 18.04 17.69
N GLN A 888 14.36 18.32 17.10
CA GLN A 888 15.46 19.11 17.67
C GLN A 888 16.05 18.53 18.99
N LYS A 889 15.90 17.22 19.22
CA LYS A 889 16.31 16.50 20.44
C LYS A 889 17.37 15.43 20.12
N GLN A 890 18.41 15.84 19.40
CA GLN A 890 19.39 14.94 18.76
C GLN A 890 20.05 13.95 19.73
N ASP A 891 20.33 14.40 20.96
CA ASP A 891 21.06 13.65 21.99
C ASP A 891 20.15 13.03 23.06
N ARG A 892 18.82 13.01 22.86
CA ARG A 892 17.84 12.59 23.89
C ARG A 892 18.15 11.25 24.55
N PHE A 893 18.62 10.29 23.76
CA PHE A 893 18.81 8.90 24.19
C PHE A 893 20.17 8.67 24.86
N LEU A 894 21.02 9.70 24.94
CA LEU A 894 22.29 9.67 25.66
C LEU A 894 22.07 10.18 27.09
N HIS A 895 22.60 9.48 28.09
CA HIS A 895 22.43 9.84 29.51
C HIS A 895 23.75 10.19 30.23
N ILE A 896 24.86 10.26 29.49
CA ILE A 896 26.18 10.72 29.94
C ILE A 896 26.68 11.87 29.05
N SER A 897 27.76 12.56 29.43
CA SER A 897 28.29 13.63 28.57
C SER A 897 28.98 13.09 27.32
N THR A 898 29.02 13.88 26.25
CA THR A 898 29.74 13.53 25.01
C THR A 898 31.23 13.27 25.24
N ASN A 899 31.81 13.92 26.25
CA ASN A 899 33.22 13.76 26.63
C ASN A 899 33.49 12.43 27.34
N GLU A 900 32.49 11.89 28.05
CA GLU A 900 32.58 10.60 28.75
C GLU A 900 32.41 9.40 27.81
N ILE A 901 31.61 9.54 26.74
CA ILE A 901 31.41 8.46 25.76
C ILE A 901 32.48 8.44 24.65
N GLU A 902 33.18 9.55 24.41
CA GLU A 902 34.22 9.69 23.38
C GLU A 902 35.36 8.66 23.43
N PRO A 903 35.85 8.18 24.60
CA PRO A 903 36.83 7.10 24.67
C PRO A 903 36.28 5.79 24.09
N PHE A 904 35.06 5.41 24.47
CA PHE A 904 34.44 4.15 24.06
C PHE A 904 34.09 4.14 22.56
N THR A 905 33.64 5.26 22.00
CA THR A 905 33.32 5.34 20.56
C THR A 905 34.57 5.34 19.68
N LYS A 906 35.72 5.80 20.17
CA LYS A 906 37.01 5.63 19.47
C LYS A 906 37.45 4.16 19.40
N GLU A 907 37.01 3.34 20.35
CA GLU A 907 37.37 1.91 20.44
C GLU A 907 36.52 0.95 19.60
N LEU A 908 35.39 1.40 19.04
CA LEU A 908 34.55 0.64 18.11
C LEU A 908 35.21 0.51 16.71
N GLU A 909 34.76 -0.44 15.89
CA GLU A 909 35.19 -0.58 14.49
C GLU A 909 34.15 -0.04 13.48
N ASP A 910 32.85 -0.33 13.67
CA ASP A 910 31.80 0.15 12.74
C ASP A 910 31.60 1.68 12.85
N GLN A 911 31.78 2.38 11.73
CA GLN A 911 31.68 3.85 11.67
C GLN A 911 30.26 4.36 11.86
N THR A 912 29.25 3.67 11.32
CA THR A 912 27.84 4.07 11.55
C THR A 912 27.45 3.81 13.00
N LEU A 913 27.95 2.74 13.61
CA LEU A 913 27.72 2.44 15.02
C LEU A 913 28.28 3.52 15.94
N LYS A 914 29.43 4.13 15.61
CA LYS A 914 29.96 5.30 16.33
C LYS A 914 29.01 6.48 16.27
N GLU A 915 28.53 6.82 15.08
CA GLU A 915 27.59 7.92 14.86
C GLU A 915 26.29 7.74 15.65
N THR A 916 25.76 6.51 15.75
CA THR A 916 24.52 6.28 16.51
C THR A 916 24.77 6.21 18.03
N VAL A 917 25.85 5.57 18.47
CA VAL A 917 26.22 5.46 19.90
C VAL A 917 26.53 6.83 20.51
N LEU A 918 27.18 7.73 19.75
CA LEU A 918 27.38 9.14 20.15
C LEU A 918 26.08 9.91 20.45
N ARG A 919 24.93 9.42 19.97
CA ARG A 919 23.59 10.00 20.19
C ARG A 919 22.69 9.12 21.07
N GLY A 920 23.26 8.11 21.73
CA GLY A 920 22.56 7.27 22.70
C GLY A 920 21.79 6.06 22.14
N VAL A 921 21.98 5.72 20.85
CA VAL A 921 21.29 4.62 20.17
C VAL A 921 22.30 3.61 19.65
N ALA A 922 22.30 2.39 20.17
CA ALA A 922 23.11 1.29 19.65
C ALA A 922 22.29 0.34 18.77
N TYR A 923 22.97 -0.43 17.92
CA TYR A 923 22.41 -1.60 17.27
C TYR A 923 23.32 -2.82 17.42
N LEU A 924 22.72 -4.01 17.49
CA LEU A 924 23.41 -5.29 17.62
C LEU A 924 22.95 -6.26 16.53
N HIS A 925 23.91 -6.82 15.79
CA HIS A 925 23.66 -7.86 14.79
C HIS A 925 24.80 -8.88 14.73
N GLU A 926 24.53 -10.08 14.21
CA GLU A 926 25.47 -11.22 14.20
C GLU A 926 26.79 -10.97 13.46
N GLY A 927 26.86 -9.95 12.61
CA GLY A 927 28.08 -9.52 11.93
C GLY A 927 28.77 -8.29 12.54
N LEU A 928 28.62 -8.02 13.84
CA LEU A 928 29.54 -7.17 14.60
C LEU A 928 30.70 -8.02 15.14
N ASN A 929 31.85 -7.39 15.42
CA ASN A 929 32.91 -8.05 16.18
C ASN A 929 32.49 -8.22 17.67
N HIS A 930 33.22 -9.03 18.43
CA HIS A 930 32.94 -9.25 19.86
C HIS A 930 33.21 -8.00 20.73
N LYS A 931 34.18 -7.17 20.36
CA LYS A 931 34.62 -6.01 21.15
C LYS A 931 33.56 -4.90 21.16
N ASP A 932 33.12 -4.46 19.98
CA ASP A 932 32.04 -3.50 19.78
C ASP A 932 30.77 -3.96 20.50
N ARG A 933 30.46 -5.27 20.41
CA ARG A 933 29.35 -5.88 21.13
C ARG A 933 29.49 -5.71 22.66
N THR A 934 30.63 -6.09 23.25
CA THR A 934 30.85 -5.97 24.70
C THR A 934 30.79 -4.51 25.16
N ILE A 935 31.38 -3.57 24.40
CA ILE A 935 31.31 -2.13 24.69
C ILE A 935 29.85 -1.65 24.73
N ILE A 936 29.01 -2.07 23.79
CA ILE A 936 27.58 -1.73 23.78
C ILE A 936 26.84 -2.36 24.96
N GLU A 937 27.10 -3.62 25.26
CA GLU A 937 26.45 -4.32 26.36
C GLU A 937 26.79 -3.68 27.72
N GLU A 938 28.04 -3.24 27.92
CA GLU A 938 28.47 -2.47 29.08
C GLU A 938 27.83 -1.08 29.14
N LEU A 939 27.90 -0.28 28.07
CA LEU A 939 27.34 1.08 28.02
C LEU A 939 25.81 1.09 28.22
N TYR A 940 25.09 0.11 27.66
CA TYR A 940 23.64 -0.02 27.84
C TYR A 940 23.30 -0.48 29.27
N THR A 941 24.03 -1.44 29.82
CA THR A 941 23.81 -1.92 31.21
C THR A 941 24.15 -0.86 32.26
N ALA A 942 25.13 0.00 31.98
CA ALA A 942 25.44 1.18 32.78
C ALA A 942 24.39 2.32 32.67
N GLY A 943 23.42 2.19 31.76
CA GLY A 943 22.37 3.18 31.52
C GLY A 943 22.81 4.41 30.72
N ALA A 944 24.02 4.40 30.13
CA ALA A 944 24.53 5.51 29.31
C ALA A 944 23.79 5.64 27.96
N LEU A 945 23.32 4.52 27.42
CA LEU A 945 22.57 4.41 26.18
C LEU A 945 21.11 4.01 26.49
N GLN A 946 20.13 4.80 26.05
CA GLN A 946 18.73 4.51 26.31
C GLN A 946 18.14 3.46 25.35
N VAL A 947 18.64 3.33 24.12
CA VAL A 947 18.02 2.48 23.08
C VAL A 947 19.03 1.52 22.46
N CYS A 948 18.67 0.23 22.39
CA CYS A 948 19.44 -0.81 21.69
C CYS A 948 18.55 -1.57 20.70
N ILE A 949 18.97 -1.65 19.43
CA ILE A 949 18.18 -2.28 18.35
C ILE A 949 18.83 -3.61 17.95
N VAL A 950 18.14 -4.71 18.20
CA VAL A 950 18.71 -6.06 18.17
C VAL A 950 18.09 -6.89 17.04
N SER A 951 18.94 -7.45 16.18
CA SER A 951 18.48 -8.39 15.14
C SER A 951 17.93 -9.71 15.74
N ARG A 952 16.90 -10.31 15.11
CA ARG A 952 16.27 -11.57 15.55
C ARG A 952 17.25 -12.73 15.79
N SER A 953 18.36 -12.73 15.05
CA SER A 953 19.46 -13.70 15.14
C SER A 953 20.10 -13.70 16.53
N MET A 954 20.22 -12.53 17.15
CA MET A 954 20.89 -12.36 18.45
C MET A 954 19.99 -12.62 19.67
N LEU A 955 18.69 -12.90 19.48
CA LEU A 955 17.70 -13.01 20.56
C LEU A 955 18.08 -14.05 21.62
N TRP A 956 18.71 -15.16 21.23
CA TRP A 956 19.19 -16.23 22.13
C TRP A 956 20.55 -15.95 22.76
N THR A 957 21.23 -14.90 22.30
CA THR A 957 22.62 -14.58 22.66
C THR A 957 22.71 -13.38 23.60
N LEU A 958 21.65 -12.57 23.69
CA LEU A 958 21.66 -11.24 24.29
C LEU A 958 21.54 -11.31 25.82
N ASN A 959 22.52 -10.75 26.53
CA ASN A 959 22.51 -10.67 27.99
C ASN A 959 22.06 -9.27 28.50
N LEU A 960 21.11 -8.65 27.80
CA LEU A 960 20.58 -7.32 28.13
C LEU A 960 19.11 -7.38 28.51
N PHE A 961 18.77 -6.68 29.59
CA PHE A 961 17.40 -6.51 30.08
C PHE A 961 16.96 -5.06 29.88
N SER A 962 15.65 -4.85 29.77
CA SER A 962 15.08 -3.57 29.38
C SER A 962 13.75 -3.33 30.08
N TYR A 963 13.44 -2.06 30.38
CA TYR A 963 12.16 -1.67 30.94
C TYR A 963 11.03 -1.81 29.90
N PHE A 964 11.31 -1.43 28.66
CA PHE A 964 10.39 -1.56 27.53
C PHE A 964 11.03 -2.36 26.40
N VAL A 965 10.22 -3.17 25.72
CA VAL A 965 10.65 -3.98 24.57
C VAL A 965 9.67 -3.79 23.44
N ILE A 966 10.17 -3.42 22.27
CA ILE A 966 9.38 -3.24 21.05
C ILE A 966 9.77 -4.35 20.08
N ILE A 967 8.81 -5.16 19.66
CA ILE A 967 9.02 -6.18 18.63
C ILE A 967 8.54 -5.58 17.30
N MET A 968 9.48 -5.05 16.52
CA MET A 968 9.23 -4.37 15.26
C MET A 968 9.24 -5.43 14.14
N ASP A 969 8.05 -5.96 13.84
CA ASP A 969 7.85 -7.15 13.00
C ASP A 969 8.43 -8.44 13.59
N THR A 970 8.13 -9.52 12.90
CA THR A 970 8.05 -10.90 13.35
C THR A 970 7.94 -11.86 12.17
N GLN A 971 7.56 -11.39 10.96
CA GLN A 971 7.90 -12.03 9.69
C GLN A 971 9.41 -11.87 9.42
N TYR A 972 9.98 -12.76 8.59
CA TYR A 972 11.33 -12.61 8.04
C TYR A 972 11.37 -13.21 6.63
N TYR A 973 12.27 -12.73 5.78
CA TYR A 973 12.46 -13.29 4.43
C TYR A 973 13.29 -14.57 4.52
N ASN A 974 12.70 -15.70 4.14
CA ASN A 974 13.39 -16.92 3.72
C ASN A 974 13.38 -16.94 2.18
N GLY A 975 14.49 -17.34 1.54
CA GLY A 975 14.89 -16.68 0.29
C GLY A 975 15.54 -17.50 -0.81
#